data_AF-A0A494G976-F1
#
_entry.id   AF-A0A494G976-F1
#
_cell.length_a   1.000
_cell.length_b   1.000
_cell.length_c   1.000
_cell.angle_alpha   90.00
_cell.angle_beta   90.00
_cell.angle_gamma   90.00
#
_symmetry.space_group_name_H-M   'P 1'
#
loop_
_entity.id
_entity.type
_entity.pdbx_description
1 polymer ?
#
loop_
_entity_poly.entity_id
_entity_poly.type
_entity_poly.pdbx_seq_one_letter_code
_entity_poly.pdbx_strand_id
1 'polypeptide(L)'
;MERQVLHDSRLAVGRDRWESIQGSSQTTAGKIITVEAGQQVQIKAGASVVLDAGASITLKAGGHHIVIDSGGIFSSTEMVAGGKTSASGAADHPEAAMAGTLAAGPATASTQAAEEGELEEEEEEVELEDELPAGITLRIGVFFDGTGNNLFNSEQVKGCYARDVNLEEEAEDIRQFCQMHGYDGQGNVPDNSYGNDASNVARLYELYRDDQGRQLAKEETIAYIPVYLEGIGTSADKDDSVFSQMTGTGAQGVLARVKQSPTSIIPGIRLFESANPTLKVESVQFDIFGFSRGAAAARHFANEVMKGEQSPLAQLLPADSSLFLESFSWRANIDVSINFIGIFDTAAAIGSMADGDFSVHDANNPGVNLYLAPDIAKKVVHLVARDERRHNFSLNSAGNADIVLPGVHSDLGGGYLPNLVERVLLSKPRCSRDVDFNTPSSSTNAYRLAEQELGRLQDQLHFYGLTLQVKTWAVETASNVKGDRRKSKNVYAAVYSERVVRNDLSLIYLRIMRELANRHGVEFETINQESQSYALPGELKGIARKLMMFALGESRSLDLSLNEHALLAQRYIHLSSNWNAAKGLNETGLSILFINRPADQSVRVVHPNAFFTPDYMEAWIENADVVDVNKRVFLDTAGGVPAFAYPRPYSKGVPATFRGQAPGWPEHPVGKGRRVTGAALPYLVFVRWYSMAEPQTYKAFIKIPDSVRQIMLKGERVFCRADGKWITDYRNMMVIGLAPGGIAKVWLGGQCLLSTEVMRVQGKIDPKGPYGGKTNGRHRQLYEESKAYIEKYGIPYDSW
;
A
#
# COMPACT_ATOMS: atom_id res chain seq x y z
N MET A 1 29.15 -19.81 27.96
CA MET A 1 29.01 -20.99 28.86
C MET A 1 27.52 -21.17 29.10
N GLU A 2 26.91 -22.20 28.56
CA GLU A 2 25.46 -22.42 28.67
C GLU A 2 25.14 -23.21 29.95
N ARG A 3 24.10 -22.81 30.68
CA ARG A 3 23.65 -23.48 31.91
C ARG A 3 22.16 -23.75 31.86
N GLN A 4 21.81 -24.93 31.40
CA GLN A 4 20.41 -25.40 31.34
C GLN A 4 20.00 -25.99 32.70
N VAL A 5 18.79 -25.67 33.16
CA VAL A 5 18.14 -26.31 34.32
C VAL A 5 16.84 -26.95 33.83
N LEU A 6 16.70 -28.26 34.03
CA LEU A 6 15.63 -29.06 33.39
C LEU A 6 14.33 -29.15 34.20
N HIS A 7 14.35 -28.83 35.50
CA HIS A 7 13.21 -29.03 36.41
C HIS A 7 12.96 -27.76 37.26
N ASP A 8 13.55 -27.65 38.46
CA ASP A 8 13.44 -26.46 39.31
C ASP A 8 14.80 -25.85 39.65
N SER A 9 14.80 -24.52 39.84
CA SER A 9 15.94 -23.75 40.31
C SER A 9 15.46 -22.89 41.47
N ARG A 10 16.10 -23.05 42.64
CA ARG A 10 15.82 -22.26 43.84
C ARG A 10 17.11 -21.58 44.28
N LEU A 11 17.16 -20.27 44.17
CA LEU A 11 18.31 -19.46 44.57
C LEU A 11 17.94 -18.63 45.80
N ALA A 12 18.56 -18.96 46.94
CA ALA A 12 18.53 -18.13 48.13
C ALA A 12 19.83 -17.32 48.21
N VAL A 13 19.72 -16.00 48.36
CA VAL A 13 20.87 -15.09 48.47
C VAL A 13 20.82 -14.42 49.85
N GLY A 14 21.92 -14.51 50.61
CA GLY A 14 21.92 -14.18 52.04
C GLY A 14 22.06 -12.69 52.39
N ARG A 15 22.54 -11.86 51.46
CA ARG A 15 22.58 -10.39 51.58
C ARG A 15 22.15 -9.74 50.27
N ASP A 16 23.06 -9.67 49.30
CA ASP A 16 22.87 -8.88 48.08
C ASP A 16 23.00 -9.75 46.82
N ARG A 17 22.10 -9.55 45.84
CA ARG A 17 22.25 -10.01 44.45
C ARG A 17 22.36 -8.78 43.57
N TRP A 18 23.46 -8.68 42.84
CA TRP A 18 23.64 -7.70 41.77
C TRP A 18 23.80 -8.41 40.43
N GLU A 19 23.20 -7.86 39.38
CA GLU A 19 23.24 -8.41 38.03
C GLU A 19 23.38 -7.25 37.05
N SER A 20 24.42 -7.28 36.23
CA SER A 20 24.73 -6.27 35.22
C SER A 20 24.86 -6.96 33.88
N ILE A 21 24.07 -6.52 32.92
CA ILE A 21 23.95 -7.12 31.59
C ILE A 21 24.29 -6.03 30.59
N GLN A 22 25.37 -6.22 29.82
CA GLN A 22 25.84 -5.24 28.83
C GLN A 22 25.09 -5.33 27.48
N GLY A 23 24.17 -6.29 27.35
CA GLY A 23 23.27 -6.44 26.21
C GLY A 23 21.84 -6.69 26.67
N SER A 24 21.06 -7.41 25.86
CA SER A 24 19.64 -7.68 26.12
C SER A 24 19.41 -8.69 27.25
N SER A 25 18.36 -8.46 28.05
CA SER A 25 17.82 -9.42 29.02
C SER A 25 16.38 -9.76 28.66
N GLN A 26 16.05 -11.05 28.58
CA GLN A 26 14.71 -11.54 28.27
C GLN A 26 14.28 -12.54 29.34
N THR A 27 13.04 -12.43 29.83
CA THR A 27 12.46 -13.36 30.81
C THR A 27 11.07 -13.76 30.35
N THR A 28 10.87 -15.05 30.12
CA THR A 28 9.57 -15.63 29.72
C THR A 28 9.10 -16.59 30.80
N ALA A 29 7.84 -16.46 31.24
CA ALA A 29 7.22 -17.39 32.17
C ALA A 29 5.85 -17.83 31.65
N GLY A 30 5.63 -19.14 31.51
CA GLY A 30 4.39 -19.70 30.95
C GLY A 30 3.16 -19.61 31.86
N LYS A 31 3.23 -18.93 33.01
CA LYS A 31 2.10 -18.75 33.95
C LYS A 31 2.11 -17.37 34.64
N ILE A 32 3.06 -17.13 35.54
CA ILE A 32 3.12 -15.94 36.41
C ILE A 32 4.58 -15.55 36.63
N ILE A 33 4.86 -14.23 36.65
CA ILE A 33 6.06 -13.64 37.24
C ILE A 33 5.59 -12.82 38.45
N THR A 34 6.20 -13.03 39.61
CA THR A 34 5.91 -12.28 40.84
C THR A 34 7.19 -11.58 41.31
N VAL A 35 7.08 -10.29 41.61
CA VAL A 35 8.15 -9.49 42.21
C VAL A 35 7.61 -8.87 43.50
N GLU A 36 8.31 -9.10 44.61
CA GLU A 36 7.98 -8.56 45.93
C GLU A 36 9.22 -7.83 46.48
N ALA A 37 9.03 -6.62 47.01
CA ALA A 37 10.10 -5.81 47.59
C ALA A 37 9.59 -5.06 48.82
N GLY A 38 10.39 -5.04 49.89
CA GLY A 38 9.96 -4.52 51.20
C GLY A 38 9.92 -2.99 51.32
N GLN A 39 10.51 -2.24 50.39
CA GLN A 39 10.51 -0.76 50.42
C GLN A 39 10.20 -0.14 49.05
N GLN A 40 10.91 -0.54 47.99
CA GLN A 40 10.76 0.08 46.66
C GLN A 40 11.09 -0.92 45.55
N VAL A 41 10.34 -0.85 44.45
CA VAL A 41 10.75 -1.33 43.13
C VAL A 41 10.92 -0.11 42.24
N GLN A 42 12.07 0.05 41.58
CA GLN A 42 12.31 1.14 40.64
C GLN A 42 12.60 0.58 39.25
N ILE A 43 11.76 0.95 38.29
CA ILE A 43 11.99 0.71 36.86
C ILE A 43 12.31 2.07 36.24
N LYS A 44 13.50 2.20 35.65
CA LYS A 44 13.94 3.41 34.96
C LYS A 44 14.46 3.03 33.58
N ALA A 45 13.89 3.62 32.54
CA ALA A 45 14.42 3.54 31.17
C ALA A 45 14.88 4.94 30.73
N GLY A 46 15.92 5.00 29.89
CA GLY A 46 16.39 6.27 29.31
C GLY A 46 15.48 6.84 28.22
N ALA A 47 14.69 5.99 27.56
CA ALA A 47 13.82 6.36 26.44
C ALA A 47 12.33 6.04 26.68
N SER A 48 11.99 4.78 26.97
CA SER A 48 10.58 4.35 27.11
C SER A 48 10.42 3.11 27.98
N VAL A 49 9.30 3.03 28.70
CA VAL A 49 8.79 1.79 29.31
C VAL A 49 7.47 1.44 28.61
N VAL A 50 7.33 0.19 28.17
CA VAL A 50 6.10 -0.31 27.53
C VAL A 50 5.53 -1.44 28.38
N LEU A 51 4.24 -1.37 28.67
CA LEU A 51 3.46 -2.42 29.33
C LEU A 51 2.33 -2.82 28.38
N ASP A 52 2.29 -4.08 27.98
CA ASP A 52 1.28 -4.64 27.09
C ASP A 52 0.59 -5.83 27.77
N ALA A 53 -0.73 -5.92 27.63
CA ALA A 53 -1.56 -6.98 28.19
C ALA A 53 -2.83 -7.16 27.37
N GLY A 54 -3.05 -8.35 26.82
CA GLY A 54 -4.16 -8.62 25.89
C GLY A 54 -5.58 -8.62 26.47
N ALA A 55 -5.74 -8.38 27.79
CA ALA A 55 -7.05 -8.34 28.45
C ALA A 55 -7.23 -7.09 29.32
N SER A 56 -6.32 -6.86 30.27
CA SER A 56 -6.36 -5.67 31.13
C SER A 56 -5.02 -5.39 31.81
N ILE A 57 -4.68 -4.13 32.01
CA ILE A 57 -3.64 -3.69 32.96
C ILE A 57 -4.35 -3.16 34.22
N THR A 58 -3.89 -3.55 35.41
CA THR A 58 -4.42 -3.05 36.69
C THR A 58 -3.30 -2.53 37.57
N LEU A 59 -3.35 -1.24 37.90
CA LEU A 59 -2.48 -0.60 38.89
C LEU A 59 -3.27 -0.41 40.18
N LYS A 60 -2.72 -0.80 41.34
CA LYS A 60 -3.35 -0.61 42.66
C LYS A 60 -2.40 0.09 43.62
N ALA A 61 -2.90 1.12 44.30
CA ALA A 61 -2.15 1.87 45.32
C ALA A 61 -3.13 2.44 46.35
N GLY A 62 -2.82 2.30 47.66
CA GLY A 62 -3.64 2.91 48.73
C GLY A 62 -5.10 2.47 48.80
N GLY A 63 -5.46 1.31 48.22
CA GLY A 63 -6.86 0.85 48.08
C GLY A 63 -7.56 1.33 46.79
N HIS A 64 -6.99 2.31 46.10
CA HIS A 64 -7.44 2.78 44.80
C HIS A 64 -6.86 1.94 43.66
N HIS A 65 -7.51 2.01 42.49
CA HIS A 65 -7.05 1.34 41.28
C HIS A 65 -7.29 2.14 40.00
N ILE A 66 -6.43 1.91 39.02
CA ILE A 66 -6.63 2.25 37.61
C ILE A 66 -6.63 0.93 36.82
N VAL A 67 -7.66 0.72 36.01
CA VAL A 67 -7.81 -0.43 35.11
C VAL A 67 -7.85 0.09 33.67
N ILE A 68 -7.08 -0.53 32.79
CA ILE A 68 -7.08 -0.25 31.35
C ILE A 68 -7.50 -1.54 30.66
N ASP A 69 -8.60 -1.53 29.92
CA ASP A 69 -9.10 -2.68 29.16
C ASP A 69 -9.80 -2.23 27.85
N SER A 70 -10.42 -3.16 27.13
CA SER A 70 -11.12 -2.92 25.86
C SER A 70 -12.24 -1.85 25.91
N GLY A 71 -12.78 -1.54 27.09
CA GLY A 71 -13.78 -0.50 27.32
C GLY A 71 -13.20 0.88 27.62
N GLY A 72 -11.89 1.01 27.83
CA GLY A 72 -11.20 2.27 28.08
C GLY A 72 -10.35 2.28 29.36
N ILE A 73 -10.21 3.47 29.95
CA ILE A 73 -9.46 3.70 31.20
C ILE A 73 -10.47 3.97 32.32
N PHE A 74 -10.50 3.08 33.31
CA PHE A 74 -11.36 3.16 34.48
C PHE A 74 -10.52 3.48 35.71
N SER A 75 -10.93 4.51 36.46
CA SER A 75 -10.29 4.90 37.71
C SER A 75 -11.29 4.78 38.85
N SER A 76 -10.85 4.26 40.00
CA SER A 76 -11.68 4.16 41.22
C SER A 76 -12.03 5.51 41.87
N THR A 77 -11.43 6.60 41.38
CA THR A 77 -11.59 7.99 41.81
C THR A 77 -11.50 8.92 40.60
N GLU A 78 -12.04 10.13 40.69
CA GLU A 78 -11.88 11.13 39.62
C GLU A 78 -10.40 11.44 39.34
N MET A 79 -10.06 11.61 38.06
CA MET A 79 -8.71 11.99 37.64
C MET A 79 -8.58 13.51 37.64
N VAL A 80 -7.83 14.06 38.60
CA VAL A 80 -7.59 15.51 38.70
C VAL A 80 -6.56 15.94 37.65
N ALA A 81 -7.01 16.65 36.62
CA ALA A 81 -6.13 17.27 35.65
C ALA A 81 -5.36 18.45 36.29
N GLY A 82 -4.02 18.45 36.19
CA GLY A 82 -3.17 19.58 36.60
C GLY A 82 -2.85 19.70 38.10
N GLY A 83 -3.18 18.70 38.92
CA GLY A 83 -2.89 18.73 40.36
C GLY A 83 -1.39 18.70 40.68
N LYS A 84 -0.84 19.79 41.24
CA LYS A 84 0.49 19.77 41.88
C LYS A 84 0.43 18.90 43.14
N THR A 85 1.38 17.97 43.29
CA THR A 85 1.49 17.14 44.49
C THR A 85 2.03 17.95 45.66
N SER A 86 1.13 18.46 46.51
CA SER A 86 1.51 19.15 47.74
C SER A 86 2.00 18.15 48.79
N ALA A 87 3.26 18.29 49.21
CA ALA A 87 3.76 17.65 50.42
C ALA A 87 3.19 18.37 51.66
N SER A 88 2.67 17.61 52.63
CA SER A 88 2.39 18.10 53.98
C SER A 88 3.70 18.40 54.72
N GLY A 89 3.83 19.46 55.53
CA GLY A 89 2.90 20.57 55.80
C GLY A 89 3.35 21.35 57.06
N ALA A 90 2.77 22.53 57.30
CA ALA A 90 2.83 23.23 58.59
C ALA A 90 1.74 24.33 58.72
N ALA A 91 0.85 24.16 59.70
CA ALA A 91 0.03 25.15 60.47
C ALA A 91 -0.69 26.35 59.77
N ASP A 92 -2.02 26.40 59.97
CA ASP A 92 -2.85 27.47 60.60
C ASP A 92 -2.51 28.97 60.37
N HIS A 93 -3.46 29.92 60.22
CA HIS A 93 -4.92 29.98 60.38
C HIS A 93 -5.51 31.20 59.56
N PRO A 94 -6.83 31.55 59.58
CA PRO A 94 -7.54 32.08 58.39
C PRO A 94 -8.03 33.56 58.43
N GLU A 95 -8.95 33.89 57.50
CA GLU A 95 -9.73 35.14 57.27
C GLU A 95 -9.04 36.20 56.36
N ALA A 96 -9.74 37.02 55.55
CA ALA A 96 -11.18 37.32 55.46
C ALA A 96 -11.72 37.40 54.00
N ALA A 97 -13.01 37.74 53.84
CA ALA A 97 -13.80 37.53 52.61
C ALA A 97 -14.33 38.82 51.93
N MET A 98 -14.95 38.63 50.75
CA MET A 98 -15.92 39.50 50.05
C MET A 98 -15.43 40.87 49.54
N ALA A 99 -15.48 41.18 48.23
CA ALA A 99 -16.62 41.30 47.28
C ALA A 99 -17.13 42.75 47.15
N GLY A 100 -17.32 43.23 45.92
CA GLY A 100 -17.71 44.63 45.66
C GLY A 100 -17.63 45.06 44.19
N THR A 101 -18.49 44.49 43.34
CA THR A 101 -18.74 44.97 41.97
C THR A 101 -19.33 46.38 41.98
N LEU A 102 -19.03 47.22 40.97
CA LEU A 102 -20.03 48.02 40.22
C LEU A 102 -19.38 48.85 39.09
N ALA A 103 -20.12 49.04 37.99
CA ALA A 103 -19.73 49.86 36.84
C ALA A 103 -20.94 50.64 36.31
N ALA A 104 -20.73 51.89 35.86
CA ALA A 104 -21.52 52.62 34.87
C ALA A 104 -20.91 54.02 34.58
N GLY A 105 -20.88 54.46 33.31
CA GLY A 105 -20.59 55.86 32.89
C GLY A 105 -21.89 56.66 32.67
N PRO A 106 -22.01 57.57 31.67
CA PRO A 106 -21.02 58.17 30.75
C PRO A 106 -21.24 59.71 30.53
N ALA A 107 -20.87 60.26 29.34
CA ALA A 107 -21.20 61.58 28.71
C ALA A 107 -20.15 62.72 28.83
N THR A 108 -19.87 63.69 27.92
CA THR A 108 -19.84 63.87 26.43
C THR A 108 -19.46 65.35 26.11
N ALA A 109 -18.56 65.57 25.13
CA ALA A 109 -18.53 66.63 24.08
C ALA A 109 -18.27 68.17 24.31
N SER A 110 -17.18 68.64 23.65
CA SER A 110 -17.04 69.81 22.72
C SER A 110 -17.10 71.30 23.15
N THR A 111 -16.11 72.13 22.72
CA THR A 111 -16.24 73.16 21.60
C THR A 111 -14.97 74.05 21.34
N GLN A 112 -14.59 74.25 20.04
CA GLN A 112 -14.07 75.45 19.31
C GLN A 112 -12.84 76.30 19.80
N ALA A 113 -12.08 77.11 19.00
CA ALA A 113 -11.76 77.25 17.53
C ALA A 113 -10.72 78.41 17.26
N ALA A 114 -10.34 78.67 15.98
CA ALA A 114 -9.44 79.71 15.38
C ALA A 114 -7.91 79.37 15.30
N GLU A 115 -7.23 79.30 14.13
CA GLU A 115 -6.84 80.30 13.08
C GLU A 115 -5.77 81.30 13.58
N GLU A 116 -4.65 81.64 12.91
CA GLU A 116 -4.12 81.52 11.52
C GLU A 116 -2.67 80.90 11.53
N GLY A 117 -1.87 80.65 10.47
CA GLY A 117 -1.98 80.74 8.99
C GLY A 117 -0.61 80.61 8.24
N GLU A 118 -0.65 80.44 6.91
CA GLU A 118 0.40 80.62 5.84
C GLU A 118 1.62 79.67 5.58
N LEU A 119 1.76 79.36 4.26
CA LEU A 119 2.95 79.00 3.42
C LEU A 119 3.45 77.55 3.24
N GLU A 120 2.97 76.95 2.13
CA GLU A 120 3.70 76.21 1.07
C GLU A 120 5.11 75.63 1.33
N GLU A 121 5.21 74.30 1.43
CA GLU A 121 6.14 73.49 0.63
C GLU A 121 5.41 72.19 0.19
N GLU A 122 5.42 71.87 -1.12
CA GLU A 122 4.91 70.58 -1.62
C GLU A 122 5.98 69.49 -1.43
N GLU A 123 5.95 68.81 -0.30
CA GLU A 123 6.52 67.46 -0.22
C GLU A 123 5.45 66.48 -0.73
N GLU A 124 5.74 65.75 -1.81
CA GLU A 124 5.02 64.51 -2.10
C GLU A 124 5.27 63.55 -0.94
N GLU A 125 4.35 63.49 0.02
CA GLU A 125 4.15 62.29 0.83
C GLU A 125 3.77 61.17 -0.15
N VAL A 126 4.80 60.53 -0.70
CA VAL A 126 4.69 59.15 -1.15
C VAL A 126 4.26 58.39 0.08
N GLU A 127 2.97 58.08 0.16
CA GLU A 127 2.48 56.99 0.98
C GLU A 127 3.34 55.77 0.59
N LEU A 128 4.33 55.49 1.43
CA LEU A 128 4.84 54.15 1.59
C LEU A 128 3.64 53.37 2.12
N GLU A 129 2.79 52.92 1.18
CA GLU A 129 1.98 51.73 1.39
C GLU A 129 2.96 50.71 1.94
N ASP A 130 2.84 50.41 3.24
CA ASP A 130 3.66 49.40 3.90
C ASP A 130 3.57 48.14 3.03
N GLU A 131 4.65 47.82 2.30
CA GLU A 131 4.74 46.62 1.48
C GLU A 131 4.61 45.44 2.43
N LEU A 132 3.37 45.02 2.67
CA LEU A 132 3.00 43.80 3.38
C LEU A 132 3.90 42.71 2.81
N PRO A 133 4.83 42.14 3.61
CA PRO A 133 5.89 41.32 3.08
C PRO A 133 5.25 40.18 2.30
N ALA A 134 5.48 40.16 0.98
CA ALA A 134 4.81 39.28 0.06
C ALA A 134 4.89 37.85 0.60
N GLY A 135 3.72 37.28 0.90
CA GLY A 135 3.66 35.99 1.56
C GLY A 135 4.33 34.92 0.70
N ILE A 136 5.01 33.98 1.35
CA ILE A 136 5.63 32.85 0.66
C ILE A 136 4.74 31.61 0.67
N THR A 137 4.85 30.81 -0.38
CA THR A 137 4.31 29.45 -0.40
C THR A 137 5.27 28.51 0.33
N LEU A 138 4.82 27.87 1.41
CA LEU A 138 5.59 26.84 2.11
C LEU A 138 5.29 25.46 1.53
N ARG A 139 6.32 24.76 1.05
CA ARG A 139 6.15 23.55 0.25
C ARG A 139 6.73 22.31 0.90
N ILE A 140 5.85 21.43 1.38
CA ILE A 140 6.20 20.30 2.24
C ILE A 140 6.21 19.01 1.41
N GLY A 141 7.40 18.45 1.21
CA GLY A 141 7.59 17.16 0.55
C GLY A 141 7.44 16.03 1.57
N VAL A 142 6.43 15.16 1.44
CA VAL A 142 6.13 14.11 2.43
C VAL A 142 6.32 12.72 1.80
N PHE A 143 7.28 11.96 2.33
CA PHE A 143 7.82 10.75 1.70
C PHE A 143 7.53 9.50 2.56
N PHE A 144 6.55 8.68 2.16
CA PHE A 144 6.14 7.46 2.88
C PHE A 144 6.75 6.19 2.27
N ASP A 145 7.76 5.58 2.90
CA ASP A 145 8.40 4.39 2.34
C ASP A 145 7.56 3.09 2.47
N GLY A 146 7.88 2.10 1.64
CA GLY A 146 7.33 0.75 1.69
C GLY A 146 7.83 -0.06 2.90
N THR A 147 7.09 -1.12 3.23
CA THR A 147 7.40 -1.97 4.38
C THR A 147 8.77 -2.64 4.27
N GLY A 148 9.50 -2.64 5.38
CA GLY A 148 10.85 -3.21 5.47
C GLY A 148 11.94 -2.26 4.98
N ASN A 149 11.59 -1.10 4.40
CA ASN A 149 12.57 -0.08 4.03
C ASN A 149 12.74 0.91 5.19
N ASN A 150 14.00 1.13 5.58
CA ASN A 150 14.39 2.20 6.49
C ASN A 150 15.72 2.78 6.00
N LEU A 151 15.72 4.06 5.58
CA LEU A 151 16.88 4.73 5.01
C LEU A 151 18.13 4.60 5.91
N PHE A 152 17.99 4.90 7.20
CA PHE A 152 19.11 4.87 8.15
C PHE A 152 19.69 3.46 8.32
N ASN A 153 18.83 2.44 8.44
CA ASN A 153 19.26 1.04 8.57
C ASN A 153 19.95 0.54 7.29
N SER A 154 19.40 0.87 6.11
CA SER A 154 19.97 0.52 4.81
C SER A 154 21.32 1.21 4.56
N GLU A 155 21.48 2.48 4.95
CA GLU A 155 22.75 3.20 4.85
C GLU A 155 23.83 2.63 5.76
N GLN A 156 23.48 2.29 7.01
CA GLN A 156 24.42 1.77 8.01
C GLN A 156 25.12 0.48 7.56
N VAL A 157 24.45 -0.37 6.79
CA VAL A 157 24.99 -1.63 6.25
C VAL A 157 25.40 -1.57 4.77
N LYS A 158 25.38 -0.39 4.14
CA LYS A 158 25.66 -0.19 2.70
C LYS A 158 27.04 -0.71 2.25
N GLY A 159 28.02 -0.70 3.15
CA GLY A 159 29.34 -1.30 2.92
C GLY A 159 29.31 -2.83 2.75
N CYS A 160 28.35 -3.53 3.35
CA CYS A 160 28.27 -5.00 3.33
C CYS A 160 27.75 -5.58 2.00
N TYR A 161 27.19 -4.75 1.11
CA TYR A 161 26.58 -5.19 -0.15
C TYR A 161 26.93 -4.31 -1.36
N ALA A 162 27.95 -3.45 -1.22
CA ALA A 162 28.40 -2.58 -2.30
C ALA A 162 28.91 -3.38 -3.52
N ARG A 163 28.80 -2.79 -4.71
CA ARG A 163 28.96 -3.49 -6.01
C ARG A 163 30.30 -4.18 -6.21
N ASP A 164 31.34 -3.66 -5.57
CA ASP A 164 32.74 -4.02 -5.77
C ASP A 164 33.38 -4.61 -4.50
N VAL A 165 32.59 -4.85 -3.44
CA VAL A 165 33.06 -5.43 -2.16
C VAL A 165 33.01 -6.96 -2.23
N ASN A 166 34.17 -7.60 -2.13
CA ASN A 166 34.25 -9.03 -1.83
C ASN A 166 34.44 -9.22 -0.31
N LEU A 167 33.36 -9.51 0.41
CA LEU A 167 33.39 -9.72 1.87
C LEU A 167 34.40 -10.78 2.32
N GLU A 168 34.82 -11.72 1.48
CA GLU A 168 35.87 -12.70 1.84
C GLU A 168 37.28 -12.08 1.87
N GLU A 169 37.51 -11.00 1.10
CA GLU A 169 38.78 -10.26 1.01
C GLU A 169 38.84 -9.04 1.96
N GLU A 170 37.70 -8.63 2.52
CA GLU A 170 37.62 -7.52 3.49
C GLU A 170 38.27 -7.81 4.86
N ALA A 171 38.56 -6.74 5.59
CA ALA A 171 39.14 -6.81 6.93
C ALA A 171 38.22 -7.51 7.95
N GLU A 172 38.83 -8.19 8.92
CA GLU A 172 38.12 -9.07 9.87
C GLU A 172 37.06 -8.35 10.71
N ASP A 173 37.28 -7.08 11.05
CA ASP A 173 36.34 -6.20 11.73
C ASP A 173 35.12 -5.84 10.85
N ILE A 174 35.34 -5.55 9.56
CA ILE A 174 34.26 -5.35 8.58
C ILE A 174 33.45 -6.64 8.41
N ARG A 175 34.11 -7.80 8.31
CA ARG A 175 33.44 -9.11 8.24
C ARG A 175 32.60 -9.38 9.47
N GLN A 176 33.13 -9.17 10.68
CA GLN A 176 32.39 -9.34 11.93
C GLN A 176 31.22 -8.35 12.05
N PHE A 177 31.37 -7.10 11.61
CA PHE A 177 30.29 -6.12 11.55
C PHE A 177 29.16 -6.58 10.60
N CYS A 178 29.48 -6.99 9.37
CA CYS A 178 28.50 -7.47 8.41
C CYS A 178 27.83 -8.78 8.86
N GLN A 179 28.59 -9.70 9.46
CA GLN A 179 28.06 -10.95 10.00
C GLN A 179 27.13 -10.73 11.21
N MET A 180 27.43 -9.74 12.07
CA MET A 180 26.54 -9.32 13.17
C MET A 180 25.18 -8.83 12.65
N HIS A 181 25.16 -8.17 11.48
CA HIS A 181 23.95 -7.73 10.79
C HIS A 181 23.35 -8.80 9.85
N GLY A 182 23.86 -10.04 9.87
CA GLY A 182 23.28 -11.18 9.16
C GLY A 182 23.73 -11.39 7.70
N TYR A 183 24.79 -10.70 7.27
CA TYR A 183 25.46 -10.95 5.98
C TYR A 183 26.57 -12.00 6.18
N ASP A 184 26.43 -13.18 5.58
CA ASP A 184 27.39 -14.29 5.78
C ASP A 184 28.53 -14.34 4.76
N GLY A 185 28.44 -13.57 3.67
CA GLY A 185 29.37 -13.59 2.54
C GLY A 185 29.04 -14.64 1.47
N GLN A 186 28.15 -15.60 1.74
CA GLN A 186 27.70 -16.62 0.78
C GLN A 186 26.42 -16.22 0.01
N GLY A 187 26.14 -14.90 0.01
CA GLY A 187 24.99 -14.28 -0.64
C GLY A 187 23.68 -14.40 0.14
N ASN A 188 23.70 -14.80 1.42
CA ASN A 188 22.53 -14.69 2.28
C ASN A 188 22.53 -13.34 3.01
N VAL A 189 21.33 -12.81 3.24
CA VAL A 189 21.08 -11.48 3.80
C VAL A 189 20.02 -11.58 4.92
N PRO A 190 19.96 -10.62 5.86
CA PRO A 190 18.95 -10.65 6.91
C PRO A 190 17.53 -10.43 6.35
N ASP A 191 16.53 -10.97 7.04
CA ASP A 191 15.11 -10.92 6.65
C ASP A 191 14.40 -9.75 7.37
N ASN A 192 15.09 -8.60 7.41
CA ASN A 192 14.68 -7.37 8.11
C ASN A 192 15.14 -6.13 7.33
N SER A 193 14.93 -4.92 7.87
CA SER A 193 15.26 -3.67 7.21
C SER A 193 16.74 -3.45 6.88
N TYR A 194 17.67 -4.16 7.54
CA TYR A 194 19.10 -4.15 7.20
C TYR A 194 19.43 -5.03 5.97
N GLY A 195 18.47 -5.78 5.44
CA GLY A 195 18.63 -6.63 4.24
C GLY A 195 18.28 -5.95 2.92
N ASN A 196 17.84 -4.69 2.97
CA ASN A 196 17.33 -3.92 1.82
C ASN A 196 18.25 -2.74 1.48
N ASP A 197 18.36 -2.41 0.19
CA ASP A 197 18.97 -1.16 -0.28
C ASP A 197 17.96 0.00 -0.18
N ALA A 198 18.42 1.24 -0.35
CA ALA A 198 17.56 2.42 -0.37
C ALA A 198 16.42 2.31 -1.40
N SER A 199 15.22 2.72 -0.99
CA SER A 199 14.06 2.79 -1.88
C SER A 199 14.15 4.01 -2.80
N ASN A 200 13.32 4.02 -3.84
CA ASN A 200 13.13 5.21 -4.67
C ASN A 200 12.38 6.33 -3.93
N VAL A 201 11.67 6.06 -2.82
CA VAL A 201 11.07 7.11 -1.98
C VAL A 201 12.15 7.81 -1.16
N ALA A 202 13.07 7.04 -0.57
CA ALA A 202 14.22 7.56 0.16
C ALA A 202 15.18 8.34 -0.76
N ARG A 203 15.50 7.80 -1.94
CA ARG A 203 16.30 8.50 -2.96
C ARG A 203 15.62 9.76 -3.51
N LEU A 204 14.29 9.82 -3.56
CA LEU A 204 13.60 11.07 -3.90
C LEU A 204 13.69 12.08 -2.74
N TYR A 205 13.54 11.64 -1.50
CA TYR A 205 13.74 12.49 -0.31
C TYR A 205 15.15 13.10 -0.27
N GLU A 206 16.21 12.30 -0.50
CA GLU A 206 17.61 12.77 -0.61
C GLU A 206 17.80 13.85 -1.70
N LEU A 207 17.04 13.75 -2.81
CA LEU A 207 17.12 14.68 -3.94
C LEU A 207 16.20 15.88 -3.79
N TYR A 208 15.31 15.94 -2.78
CA TYR A 208 14.34 17.02 -2.63
C TYR A 208 14.99 18.23 -1.97
N ARG A 209 14.71 19.42 -2.50
CA ARG A 209 15.29 20.68 -1.98
C ARG A 209 14.95 20.89 -0.49
N ASP A 210 15.95 21.23 0.32
CA ASP A 210 15.80 21.53 1.74
C ASP A 210 16.19 22.98 2.04
N ASP A 211 15.21 23.79 2.46
CA ASP A 211 15.40 25.16 2.93
C ASP A 211 15.20 25.28 4.46
N GLN A 212 14.99 24.18 5.21
CA GLN A 212 14.65 24.23 6.65
C GLN A 212 15.65 25.05 7.49
N GLY A 213 16.95 24.90 7.20
CA GLY A 213 18.02 25.63 7.89
C GLY A 213 18.54 26.87 7.14
N ARG A 214 17.92 27.25 6.02
CA ARG A 214 18.44 28.26 5.10
C ARG A 214 17.66 29.58 5.20
N GLN A 215 18.38 30.70 5.14
CA GLN A 215 17.76 32.00 4.90
C GLN A 215 17.40 32.16 3.43
N LEU A 216 16.14 32.50 3.15
CA LEU A 216 15.68 32.81 1.80
C LEU A 216 16.16 34.19 1.35
N ALA A 217 16.45 34.32 0.06
CA ALA A 217 16.68 35.62 -0.56
C ALA A 217 15.34 36.37 -0.75
N LYS A 218 15.40 37.70 -0.90
CA LYS A 218 14.19 38.54 -0.98
C LYS A 218 13.30 38.23 -2.19
N GLU A 219 13.89 37.62 -3.22
CA GLU A 219 13.25 37.29 -4.49
C GLU A 219 12.61 35.88 -4.46
N GLU A 220 12.84 35.08 -3.42
CA GLU A 220 12.34 33.71 -3.31
C GLU A 220 10.94 33.66 -2.65
N THR A 221 9.92 33.32 -3.44
CA THR A 221 8.53 33.24 -2.99
C THR A 221 8.07 31.83 -2.58
N ILE A 222 8.96 30.83 -2.65
CA ILE A 222 8.68 29.43 -2.30
C ILE A 222 9.82 28.88 -1.44
N ALA A 223 9.47 28.23 -0.33
CA ALA A 223 10.41 27.49 0.54
C ALA A 223 10.08 25.99 0.54
N TYR A 224 11.09 25.14 0.60
CA TYR A 224 10.94 23.68 0.53
C TYR A 224 11.34 22.99 1.84
N ILE A 225 10.47 22.11 2.34
CA ILE A 225 10.68 21.32 3.58
C ILE A 225 10.46 19.83 3.27
N PRO A 226 11.52 19.00 3.24
CA PRO A 226 11.39 17.55 3.08
C PRO A 226 11.09 16.87 4.43
N VAL A 227 10.23 15.85 4.41
CA VAL A 227 9.85 15.05 5.58
C VAL A 227 9.77 13.57 5.19
N TYR A 228 10.69 12.77 5.74
CA TYR A 228 10.73 11.32 5.54
C TYR A 228 9.93 10.57 6.60
N LEU A 229 9.12 9.61 6.16
CA LEU A 229 8.38 8.67 7.00
C LEU A 229 8.76 7.23 6.64
N GLU A 230 9.31 6.55 7.63
CA GLU A 230 9.82 5.18 7.54
C GLU A 230 8.77 4.16 7.08
N GLY A 231 9.25 3.05 6.53
CA GLY A 231 8.44 1.92 6.12
C GLY A 231 7.57 1.35 7.23
N ILE A 232 6.31 1.09 6.90
CA ILE A 232 5.33 0.42 7.78
C ILE A 232 5.91 -0.90 8.28
N GLY A 233 5.98 -1.06 9.60
CA GLY A 233 6.60 -2.20 10.28
C GLY A 233 8.10 -2.10 10.56
N THR A 234 8.70 -0.92 10.41
CA THR A 234 10.09 -0.62 10.82
C THR A 234 10.13 0.53 11.84
N SER A 235 11.26 0.71 12.52
CA SER A 235 11.65 1.91 13.26
C SER A 235 13.17 2.01 13.30
N ALA A 236 13.73 3.22 13.20
CA ALA A 236 15.17 3.46 13.34
C ALA A 236 15.69 2.91 14.68
N ASP A 237 16.87 2.28 14.62
CA ASP A 237 17.61 1.72 15.75
C ASP A 237 16.80 0.74 16.64
N LYS A 238 15.81 0.04 16.09
CA LYS A 238 14.93 -0.91 16.81
C LYS A 238 14.60 -2.14 15.98
N ASP A 239 14.27 -3.23 16.66
CA ASP A 239 13.77 -4.46 16.03
C ASP A 239 12.49 -4.20 15.21
N ASP A 240 12.47 -4.73 13.99
CA ASP A 240 11.34 -4.68 13.07
C ASP A 240 10.10 -5.41 13.62
N SER A 241 8.92 -4.81 13.47
CA SER A 241 7.67 -5.45 13.90
C SER A 241 7.17 -6.42 12.83
N VAL A 242 7.63 -7.67 12.87
CA VAL A 242 7.14 -8.77 12.00
C VAL A 242 5.61 -8.81 11.94
N PHE A 243 4.93 -8.53 13.06
CA PHE A 243 3.48 -8.36 13.13
C PHE A 243 2.96 -7.25 12.20
N SER A 244 3.44 -6.00 12.38
CA SER A 244 2.98 -4.85 11.58
C SER A 244 3.41 -4.96 10.11
N GLN A 245 4.56 -5.59 9.85
CA GLN A 245 5.02 -5.94 8.51
C GLN A 245 4.13 -6.99 7.83
N MET A 246 3.55 -7.92 8.57
CA MET A 246 2.67 -8.94 8.01
C MET A 246 1.24 -8.42 7.81
N THR A 247 0.70 -7.63 8.74
CA THR A 247 -0.73 -7.26 8.76
C THR A 247 -1.03 -5.86 8.24
N GLY A 248 -0.06 -4.95 8.13
CA GLY A 248 -0.31 -3.53 7.83
C GLY A 248 -1.02 -2.75 8.96
N THR A 249 -1.35 -3.41 10.07
CA THR A 249 -1.99 -2.84 11.27
C THR A 249 -1.01 -2.76 12.44
N GLY A 250 -1.47 -2.39 13.64
CA GLY A 250 -0.61 -2.19 14.82
C GLY A 250 0.09 -0.82 14.87
N ALA A 251 1.01 -0.66 15.82
CA ALA A 251 1.64 0.62 16.16
C ALA A 251 2.52 1.22 15.03
N GLN A 252 2.89 0.43 14.03
CA GLN A 252 3.65 0.87 12.86
C GLN A 252 2.86 0.73 11.54
N GLY A 253 1.54 0.52 11.60
CA GLY A 253 0.64 0.35 10.45
C GLY A 253 0.31 1.64 9.68
N VAL A 254 -0.46 1.53 8.58
CA VAL A 254 -0.79 2.65 7.67
C VAL A 254 -1.39 3.86 8.43
N LEU A 255 -2.41 3.61 9.26
CA LEU A 255 -3.08 4.65 10.05
C LEU A 255 -2.16 5.27 11.12
N ALA A 256 -1.24 4.48 11.69
CA ALA A 256 -0.31 4.99 12.70
C ALA A 256 0.71 5.95 12.08
N ARG A 257 1.26 5.61 10.91
CA ARG A 257 2.23 6.45 10.19
C ARG A 257 1.61 7.77 9.71
N VAL A 258 0.37 7.76 9.21
CA VAL A 258 -0.34 9.00 8.87
C VAL A 258 -0.62 9.85 10.11
N LYS A 259 -1.02 9.25 11.24
CA LYS A 259 -1.19 9.96 12.53
C LYS A 259 0.12 10.53 13.11
N GLN A 260 1.27 9.93 12.81
CA GLN A 260 2.59 10.42 13.23
C GLN A 260 3.11 11.58 12.37
N SER A 261 2.66 11.70 11.11
CA SER A 261 3.21 12.68 10.17
C SER A 261 3.20 14.14 10.65
N PRO A 262 2.19 14.67 11.38
CA PRO A 262 2.27 16.03 11.93
C PRO A 262 3.46 16.24 12.87
N THR A 263 3.77 15.24 13.71
CA THR A 263 4.91 15.28 14.64
C THR A 263 6.26 15.24 13.91
N SER A 264 6.32 14.65 12.71
CA SER A 264 7.51 14.69 11.83
C SER A 264 7.63 15.99 11.03
N ILE A 265 6.50 16.62 10.68
CA ILE A 265 6.47 17.86 9.88
C ILE A 265 6.83 19.10 10.72
N ILE A 266 6.29 19.21 11.94
CA ILE A 266 6.41 20.42 12.77
C ILE A 266 7.87 20.81 13.09
N PRO A 267 8.80 19.89 13.42
CA PRO A 267 10.19 20.25 13.69
C PRO A 267 10.88 20.99 12.53
N GLY A 268 10.66 20.55 11.29
CA GLY A 268 11.20 21.22 10.09
C GLY A 268 10.59 22.61 9.88
N ILE A 269 9.28 22.76 10.12
CA ILE A 269 8.61 24.08 10.08
C ILE A 269 9.16 25.02 11.16
N ARG A 270 9.43 24.54 12.38
CA ARG A 270 10.00 25.36 13.45
C ARG A 270 11.45 25.74 13.20
N LEU A 271 12.24 24.85 12.58
CA LEU A 271 13.60 25.17 12.13
C LEU A 271 13.56 26.28 11.07
N PHE A 272 12.66 26.15 10.09
CA PHE A 272 12.43 27.16 9.06
C PHE A 272 12.00 28.53 9.61
N GLU A 273 11.04 28.55 10.53
CA GLU A 273 10.58 29.77 11.25
C GLU A 273 11.73 30.43 12.02
N SER A 274 12.61 29.63 12.65
CA SER A 274 13.77 30.15 13.38
C SER A 274 14.85 30.74 12.46
N ALA A 275 15.01 30.20 11.25
CA ALA A 275 15.94 30.72 10.24
C ALA A 275 15.40 31.99 9.56
N ASN A 276 14.08 32.09 9.38
CA ASN A 276 13.40 33.13 8.61
C ASN A 276 12.32 33.88 9.44
N PRO A 277 12.66 34.52 10.58
CA PRO A 277 11.69 35.04 11.55
C PRO A 277 10.84 36.22 11.06
N THR A 278 11.19 36.84 9.94
CA THR A 278 10.45 37.96 9.33
C THR A 278 9.55 37.55 8.17
N LEU A 279 9.66 36.31 7.67
CA LEU A 279 8.83 35.84 6.56
C LEU A 279 7.46 35.35 7.06
N LYS A 280 6.44 35.52 6.21
CA LYS A 280 5.07 35.09 6.46
C LYS A 280 4.63 34.11 5.39
N VAL A 281 3.97 33.03 5.79
CA VAL A 281 3.46 32.01 4.89
C VAL A 281 2.03 32.38 4.47
N GLU A 282 1.80 32.52 3.17
CA GLU A 282 0.46 32.74 2.58
C GLU A 282 -0.29 31.43 2.30
N SER A 283 0.43 30.37 1.96
CA SER A 283 -0.15 29.10 1.55
C SER A 283 0.79 27.94 1.83
N VAL A 284 0.22 26.74 2.03
CA VAL A 284 0.95 25.49 2.23
C VAL A 284 0.63 24.54 1.07
N GLN A 285 1.66 24.09 0.37
CA GLN A 285 1.52 23.13 -0.74
C GLN A 285 2.24 21.82 -0.41
N PHE A 286 1.59 20.69 -0.67
CA PHE A 286 2.19 19.37 -0.45
C PHE A 286 2.64 18.71 -1.75
N ASP A 287 3.82 18.09 -1.73
CA ASP A 287 4.20 17.07 -2.71
C ASP A 287 4.36 15.73 -1.98
N ILE A 288 3.51 14.76 -2.29
CA ILE A 288 3.35 13.54 -1.50
C ILE A 288 3.85 12.34 -2.29
N PHE A 289 4.81 11.61 -1.75
CA PHE A 289 5.40 10.43 -2.36
C PHE A 289 5.18 9.19 -1.50
N GLY A 290 5.09 8.01 -2.13
CA GLY A 290 5.18 6.77 -1.36
C GLY A 290 5.21 5.49 -2.18
N PHE A 291 5.65 4.40 -1.55
CA PHE A 291 5.80 3.08 -2.17
C PHE A 291 5.02 2.02 -1.40
N SER A 292 4.38 1.06 -2.09
CA SER A 292 3.76 -0.10 -1.44
C SER A 292 2.65 0.29 -0.45
N ARG A 293 2.75 -0.10 0.83
CA ARG A 293 1.90 0.40 1.92
C ARG A 293 2.18 1.86 2.29
N GLY A 294 3.39 2.37 2.05
CA GLY A 294 3.69 3.80 2.08
C GLY A 294 2.90 4.58 1.03
N ALA A 295 2.64 4.00 -0.16
CA ALA A 295 1.73 4.60 -1.14
C ALA A 295 0.27 4.59 -0.65
N ALA A 296 -0.14 3.61 0.16
CA ALA A 296 -1.45 3.63 0.82
C ALA A 296 -1.52 4.71 1.91
N ALA A 297 -0.45 4.91 2.67
CA ALA A 297 -0.31 6.01 3.62
C ALA A 297 -0.32 7.38 2.93
N ALA A 298 0.40 7.56 1.82
CA ALA A 298 0.40 8.76 1.00
C ALA A 298 -1.01 9.13 0.50
N ARG A 299 -1.76 8.15 -0.01
CA ARG A 299 -3.16 8.35 -0.46
C ARG A 299 -4.08 8.72 0.70
N HIS A 300 -3.90 8.11 1.86
CA HIS A 300 -4.69 8.44 3.03
C HIS A 300 -4.34 9.82 3.60
N PHE A 301 -3.05 10.15 3.73
CA PHE A 301 -2.55 11.46 4.13
C PHE A 301 -3.06 12.59 3.22
N ALA A 302 -3.08 12.37 1.90
CA ALA A 302 -3.69 13.31 0.94
C ALA A 302 -5.16 13.61 1.27
N ASN A 303 -5.94 12.61 1.69
CA ASN A 303 -7.32 12.82 2.14
C ASN A 303 -7.43 13.46 3.52
N GLU A 304 -6.44 13.30 4.40
CA GLU A 304 -6.44 13.91 5.73
C GLU A 304 -6.07 15.40 5.69
N VAL A 305 -5.08 15.81 4.88
CA VAL A 305 -4.71 17.24 4.74
C VAL A 305 -5.79 18.05 4.05
N MET A 306 -6.51 17.46 3.09
CA MET A 306 -7.62 18.13 2.38
C MET A 306 -8.90 18.30 3.22
N LYS A 307 -8.87 17.95 4.51
CA LYS A 307 -9.92 18.32 5.49
C LYS A 307 -9.77 19.76 6.02
N GLY A 308 -8.72 20.48 5.62
CA GLY A 308 -8.49 21.87 6.01
C GLY A 308 -8.26 22.03 7.51
N GLU A 309 -9.00 22.93 8.17
CA GLU A 309 -8.99 23.15 9.62
C GLU A 309 -9.18 21.86 10.45
N GLN A 310 -9.91 20.88 9.92
CA GLN A 310 -10.14 19.60 10.60
C GLN A 310 -8.97 18.60 10.45
N SER A 311 -7.95 18.93 9.66
CA SER A 311 -6.79 18.06 9.46
C SER A 311 -5.96 17.90 10.75
N PRO A 312 -5.31 16.74 10.97
CA PRO A 312 -4.45 16.54 12.14
C PRO A 312 -3.25 17.51 12.22
N LEU A 313 -2.85 18.10 11.09
CA LEU A 313 -1.76 19.08 11.04
C LEU A 313 -2.24 20.48 11.48
N ALA A 314 -3.41 20.93 11.02
CA ALA A 314 -4.01 22.21 11.44
C ALA A 314 -4.22 22.29 12.96
N GLN A 315 -4.58 21.15 13.60
CA GLN A 315 -4.76 21.05 15.05
C GLN A 315 -3.47 21.28 15.85
N LEU A 316 -2.29 21.06 15.26
CA LEU A 316 -0.98 21.24 15.90
C LEU A 316 -0.21 22.46 15.38
N LEU A 317 -0.66 23.04 14.26
CA LEU A 317 -0.14 24.28 13.69
C LEU A 317 -1.33 25.22 13.38
N PRO A 318 -1.92 25.86 14.41
CA PRO A 318 -3.07 26.74 14.27
C PRO A 318 -2.86 27.91 13.30
N ALA A 319 -3.95 28.42 12.72
CA ALA A 319 -3.91 29.51 11.75
C ALA A 319 -3.41 30.85 12.35
N ASP A 320 -3.61 31.06 13.65
CA ASP A 320 -3.11 32.21 14.43
C ASP A 320 -1.63 32.09 14.84
N SER A 321 -0.92 31.07 14.36
CA SER A 321 0.53 30.94 14.53
C SER A 321 1.29 32.10 13.87
N SER A 322 2.32 32.60 14.54
CA SER A 322 3.23 33.67 14.09
C SER A 322 3.81 33.49 12.67
N LEU A 323 3.85 32.26 12.20
CA LEU A 323 4.32 31.86 10.86
C LEU A 323 3.44 32.36 9.71
N PHE A 324 2.12 32.48 9.91
CA PHE A 324 1.17 32.74 8.81
C PHE A 324 0.82 34.22 8.66
N LEU A 325 0.28 34.56 7.48
CA LEU A 325 -0.49 35.80 7.29
C LEU A 325 -1.83 35.73 8.02
N GLU A 326 -2.35 36.89 8.45
CA GLU A 326 -3.66 36.99 9.16
C GLU A 326 -4.85 36.46 8.35
N SER A 327 -4.72 36.40 7.02
CA SER A 327 -5.74 35.91 6.08
C SER A 327 -5.75 34.38 5.91
N PHE A 328 -4.78 33.66 6.49
CA PHE A 328 -4.67 32.19 6.41
C PHE A 328 -5.71 31.52 7.32
N SER A 329 -6.37 30.46 6.84
CA SER A 329 -7.41 29.76 7.61
C SER A 329 -7.51 28.26 7.26
N TRP A 330 -6.40 27.62 6.86
CA TRP A 330 -6.38 26.20 6.46
C TRP A 330 -7.43 25.80 5.41
N ARG A 331 -7.92 26.74 4.57
CA ARG A 331 -8.96 26.48 3.57
C ARG A 331 -8.43 25.60 2.45
N ALA A 332 -9.01 24.42 2.28
CA ALA A 332 -8.63 23.48 1.23
C ALA A 332 -8.78 24.12 -0.17
N ASN A 333 -7.78 23.91 -1.02
CA ASN A 333 -7.61 24.50 -2.35
C ASN A 333 -7.50 26.04 -2.41
N ILE A 334 -7.33 26.71 -1.26
CA ILE A 334 -7.05 28.16 -1.18
C ILE A 334 -5.74 28.36 -0.41
N ASP A 335 -5.75 28.10 0.90
CA ASP A 335 -4.59 28.24 1.78
C ASP A 335 -3.75 26.95 1.77
N VAL A 336 -4.38 25.80 1.50
CA VAL A 336 -3.77 24.48 1.57
C VAL A 336 -4.12 23.67 0.33
N SER A 337 -3.13 23.19 -0.41
CA SER A 337 -3.36 22.35 -1.59
C SER A 337 -2.29 21.27 -1.76
N ILE A 338 -2.54 20.30 -2.63
CA ILE A 338 -1.56 19.28 -3.01
C ILE A 338 -1.14 19.57 -4.46
N ASN A 339 0.16 19.72 -4.68
CA ASN A 339 0.71 19.94 -5.99
C ASN A 339 0.91 18.60 -6.72
N PHE A 340 1.70 17.69 -6.16
CA PHE A 340 2.00 16.39 -6.77
C PHE A 340 1.71 15.21 -5.83
N ILE A 341 1.20 14.11 -6.38
CA ILE A 341 1.16 12.80 -5.71
C ILE A 341 1.90 11.78 -6.57
N GLY A 342 3.07 11.33 -6.12
CA GLY A 342 3.94 10.37 -6.80
C GLY A 342 4.02 9.02 -6.10
N ILE A 343 3.22 8.05 -6.53
CA ILE A 343 3.13 6.75 -5.87
C ILE A 343 3.69 5.59 -6.70
N PHE A 344 4.35 4.64 -6.01
CA PHE A 344 4.88 3.41 -6.57
C PHE A 344 4.06 2.22 -6.07
N ASP A 345 3.45 1.49 -7.01
CA ASP A 345 2.85 0.16 -6.86
C ASP A 345 2.06 -0.08 -5.56
N THR A 346 1.04 0.75 -5.29
CA THR A 346 0.21 0.66 -4.08
C THR A 346 -0.35 -0.75 -3.83
N ALA A 347 0.04 -1.33 -2.72
CA ALA A 347 -0.50 -2.57 -2.16
C ALA A 347 -0.82 -2.31 -0.69
N ALA A 348 -2.09 -2.12 -0.35
CA ALA A 348 -2.49 -1.65 0.98
C ALA A 348 -2.50 -2.76 2.04
N ALA A 349 -2.90 -3.99 1.68
CA ALA A 349 -2.70 -5.23 2.45
C ALA A 349 -2.90 -5.10 3.97
N ILE A 350 -4.13 -4.75 4.39
CA ILE A 350 -4.51 -4.51 5.79
C ILE A 350 -5.33 -5.70 6.32
N GLY A 351 -4.69 -6.61 7.05
CA GLY A 351 -5.32 -7.83 7.54
C GLY A 351 -6.23 -7.63 8.77
N SER A 352 -7.42 -8.23 8.73
CA SER A 352 -8.30 -8.44 9.90
C SER A 352 -7.90 -9.72 10.64
N MET A 353 -7.51 -9.63 11.91
CA MET A 353 -7.19 -10.82 12.73
C MET A 353 -8.43 -11.59 13.23
N ALA A 354 -9.65 -11.11 12.99
CA ALA A 354 -10.86 -11.74 13.51
C ALA A 354 -11.14 -13.13 12.90
N ASP A 355 -10.63 -13.39 11.70
CA ASP A 355 -11.09 -14.48 10.83
C ASP A 355 -10.10 -15.66 10.72
N GLY A 356 -8.88 -15.51 11.25
CA GLY A 356 -7.85 -16.56 11.21
C GLY A 356 -7.25 -16.84 9.83
N ASP A 357 -7.56 -16.01 8.83
CA ASP A 357 -6.91 -16.02 7.52
C ASP A 357 -5.72 -15.04 7.50
N PHE A 358 -4.56 -15.53 7.08
CA PHE A 358 -3.35 -14.73 6.86
C PHE A 358 -3.24 -14.20 5.42
N SER A 359 -4.25 -14.44 4.57
CA SER A 359 -4.31 -13.87 3.23
C SER A 359 -4.72 -12.38 3.29
N VAL A 360 -3.74 -11.50 3.10
CA VAL A 360 -3.96 -10.05 2.89
C VAL A 360 -4.46 -9.76 1.47
N HIS A 361 -5.31 -10.64 0.97
CA HIS A 361 -5.71 -10.74 -0.42
C HIS A 361 -7.07 -10.10 -0.70
N ASP A 362 -7.77 -9.58 0.30
CA ASP A 362 -9.05 -8.90 0.11
C ASP A 362 -8.87 -7.38 -0.11
N ALA A 363 -9.96 -6.75 -0.57
CA ALA A 363 -9.99 -5.30 -0.77
C ALA A 363 -10.28 -4.52 0.52
N ASN A 364 -10.31 -5.19 1.68
CA ASN A 364 -10.79 -4.61 2.93
C ASN A 364 -9.66 -3.84 3.61
N ASN A 365 -9.81 -2.51 3.64
CA ASN A 365 -8.79 -1.62 4.19
C ASN A 365 -9.43 -0.75 5.28
N PRO A 366 -9.83 -1.36 6.42
CA PRO A 366 -10.64 -0.69 7.42
C PRO A 366 -9.98 0.58 7.95
N GLY A 367 -10.68 1.71 7.80
CA GLY A 367 -10.23 3.04 8.22
C GLY A 367 -9.30 3.76 7.23
N VAL A 368 -8.70 3.09 6.24
CA VAL A 368 -7.75 3.71 5.30
C VAL A 368 -8.46 4.18 4.04
N ASN A 369 -8.48 5.49 3.81
CA ASN A 369 -9.03 6.06 2.58
C ASN A 369 -8.00 6.07 1.45
N LEU A 370 -8.20 5.21 0.45
CA LEU A 370 -7.34 5.11 -0.75
C LEU A 370 -7.88 5.88 -1.95
N TYR A 371 -9.08 6.47 -1.87
CA TYR A 371 -9.66 7.21 -2.99
C TYR A 371 -8.90 8.53 -3.21
N LEU A 372 -8.50 8.81 -4.45
CA LEU A 372 -7.95 10.10 -4.84
C LEU A 372 -9.00 10.78 -5.71
N ALA A 373 -9.55 11.92 -5.26
CA ALA A 373 -10.47 12.70 -6.06
C ALA A 373 -9.76 13.29 -7.30
N PRO A 374 -10.44 13.51 -8.44
CA PRO A 374 -9.80 14.05 -9.64
C PRO A 374 -9.12 15.42 -9.45
N ASP A 375 -9.58 16.17 -8.45
CA ASP A 375 -9.15 17.51 -8.04
C ASP A 375 -8.32 17.50 -6.73
N ILE A 376 -7.97 16.33 -6.18
CA ILE A 376 -7.24 16.24 -4.90
C ILE A 376 -5.83 16.82 -4.97
N ALA A 377 -5.22 16.82 -6.17
CA ALA A 377 -3.88 17.35 -6.43
C ALA A 377 -3.78 17.83 -7.87
N LYS A 378 -2.91 18.81 -8.16
CA LYS A 378 -2.67 19.30 -9.54
C LYS A 378 -2.18 18.18 -10.46
N LYS A 379 -1.44 17.20 -9.92
CA LYS A 379 -1.07 15.96 -10.63
C LYS A 379 -1.00 14.75 -9.70
N VAL A 380 -1.55 13.63 -10.18
CA VAL A 380 -1.30 12.28 -9.63
C VAL A 380 -0.54 11.44 -10.67
N VAL A 381 0.44 10.68 -10.21
CA VAL A 381 1.21 9.68 -10.97
C VAL A 381 1.31 8.40 -10.15
N HIS A 382 0.96 7.26 -10.75
CA HIS A 382 1.12 5.94 -10.13
C HIS A 382 1.92 5.01 -11.03
N LEU A 383 3.18 4.72 -10.68
CA LEU A 383 3.97 3.72 -11.41
C LEU A 383 3.58 2.31 -10.94
N VAL A 384 3.15 1.44 -11.87
CA VAL A 384 2.55 0.12 -11.57
C VAL A 384 3.40 -1.01 -12.13
N ALA A 385 3.69 -2.01 -11.29
CA ALA A 385 4.51 -3.17 -11.64
C ALA A 385 3.74 -4.15 -12.54
N ARG A 386 4.17 -4.27 -13.81
CA ARG A 386 3.57 -5.16 -14.82
C ARG A 386 3.74 -6.64 -14.48
N ASP A 387 4.90 -7.00 -13.91
CA ASP A 387 5.34 -8.39 -13.80
C ASP A 387 5.16 -8.95 -12.37
N GLU A 388 4.68 -8.14 -11.43
CA GLU A 388 4.34 -8.58 -10.06
C GLU A 388 3.15 -9.56 -10.06
N ARG A 389 3.36 -10.82 -9.67
CA ARG A 389 2.33 -11.88 -9.67
C ARG A 389 2.04 -12.50 -8.30
N ARG A 390 2.57 -11.98 -7.19
CA ARG A 390 2.32 -12.54 -5.84
C ARG A 390 0.87 -12.38 -5.41
N HIS A 391 0.37 -13.37 -4.68
CA HIS A 391 -0.97 -13.38 -4.11
C HIS A 391 -1.19 -12.25 -3.09
N ASN A 392 -0.22 -12.02 -2.21
CA ASN A 392 -0.32 -11.04 -1.11
C ASN A 392 -0.01 -9.59 -1.55
N PHE A 393 0.22 -9.33 -2.84
CA PHE A 393 0.58 -8.01 -3.37
C PHE A 393 -0.48 -7.52 -4.38
N SER A 394 -1.76 -7.66 -4.03
CA SER A 394 -2.88 -7.11 -4.83
C SER A 394 -2.72 -5.61 -5.08
N LEU A 395 -3.03 -5.16 -6.30
CA LEU A 395 -2.84 -3.75 -6.70
C LEU A 395 -4.07 -2.91 -6.33
N ASN A 396 -3.86 -1.83 -5.58
CA ASN A 396 -4.82 -0.74 -5.44
C ASN A 396 -4.57 0.30 -6.55
N SER A 397 -5.19 0.13 -7.72
CA SER A 397 -5.08 1.07 -8.85
C SER A 397 -5.48 2.52 -8.47
N ALA A 398 -4.89 3.51 -9.14
CA ALA A 398 -5.29 4.91 -9.14
C ALA A 398 -5.98 5.32 -10.46
N GLY A 399 -6.37 4.34 -11.29
CA GLY A 399 -7.12 4.55 -12.52
C GLY A 399 -6.27 5.19 -13.63
N ASN A 400 -6.66 6.38 -14.08
CA ASN A 400 -6.00 7.07 -15.19
C ASN A 400 -4.63 7.68 -14.82
N ALA A 401 -4.20 7.56 -13.55
CA ALA A 401 -2.84 7.88 -13.12
C ALA A 401 -1.85 6.70 -13.28
N ASP A 402 -2.34 5.48 -13.56
CA ASP A 402 -1.52 4.27 -13.63
C ASP A 402 -0.63 4.24 -14.89
N ILE A 403 0.68 4.20 -14.70
CA ILE A 403 1.70 3.97 -15.73
C ILE A 403 2.30 2.59 -15.51
N VAL A 404 1.89 1.62 -16.32
CA VAL A 404 2.32 0.21 -16.21
C VAL A 404 3.71 0.02 -16.81
N LEU A 405 4.67 -0.44 -16.00
CA LEU A 405 6.09 -0.54 -16.35
C LEU A 405 6.66 -1.93 -16.02
N PRO A 406 7.67 -2.42 -16.78
CA PRO A 406 8.23 -3.76 -16.61
C PRO A 406 8.93 -3.94 -15.25
N GLY A 407 8.90 -5.15 -14.73
CA GLY A 407 9.42 -5.47 -13.40
C GLY A 407 8.34 -5.73 -12.35
N VAL A 408 8.80 -6.19 -11.19
CA VAL A 408 8.01 -6.51 -10.00
C VAL A 408 7.99 -5.35 -9.00
N HIS A 409 7.27 -5.50 -7.88
CA HIS A 409 7.00 -4.45 -6.90
C HIS A 409 8.22 -3.58 -6.52
N SER A 410 9.31 -4.21 -6.08
CA SER A 410 10.54 -3.55 -5.66
C SER A 410 11.52 -3.24 -6.79
N ASP A 411 11.28 -3.74 -8.02
CA ASP A 411 11.98 -3.19 -9.20
C ASP A 411 11.55 -1.74 -9.43
N LEU A 412 10.27 -1.42 -9.16
CA LEU A 412 9.74 -0.06 -9.29
C LEU A 412 10.01 0.80 -8.04
N GLY A 413 9.76 0.26 -6.85
CA GLY A 413 9.90 0.99 -5.59
C GLY A 413 11.33 1.08 -5.04
N GLY A 414 12.28 0.30 -5.55
CA GLY A 414 13.58 0.09 -4.90
C GLY A 414 13.48 -0.89 -3.72
N GLY A 415 14.56 -1.03 -2.95
CA GLY A 415 14.71 -2.01 -1.87
C GLY A 415 15.60 -3.21 -2.21
N TYR A 416 15.67 -3.62 -3.49
CA TYR A 416 16.57 -4.71 -3.89
C TYR A 416 18.05 -4.31 -3.84
N LEU A 417 18.88 -5.21 -3.36
CA LEU A 417 20.34 -5.03 -3.28
C LEU A 417 21.00 -4.92 -4.68
N PRO A 418 22.16 -4.24 -4.81
CA PRO A 418 22.83 -4.02 -6.08
C PRO A 418 23.14 -5.28 -6.90
N ASN A 419 23.50 -6.38 -6.22
CA ASN A 419 23.77 -7.69 -6.79
C ASN A 419 23.13 -8.78 -5.89
N LEU A 420 21.84 -9.08 -6.10
CA LEU A 420 21.12 -10.08 -5.31
C LEU A 420 21.27 -11.49 -5.90
N VAL A 421 21.68 -12.48 -5.10
CA VAL A 421 21.66 -13.90 -5.48
C VAL A 421 20.25 -14.48 -5.26
N GLU A 422 19.41 -14.47 -6.28
CA GLU A 422 18.08 -15.07 -6.22
C GLU A 422 18.19 -16.59 -6.16
N ARG A 423 17.68 -17.21 -5.08
CA ARG A 423 17.55 -18.67 -4.91
C ARG A 423 16.07 -19.02 -4.71
N VAL A 424 15.32 -19.20 -5.80
CA VAL A 424 13.84 -19.27 -5.77
C VAL A 424 13.26 -20.58 -6.27
N LEU A 425 12.27 -21.10 -5.54
CA LEU A 425 11.43 -22.23 -5.96
C LEU A 425 10.26 -21.70 -6.80
N LEU A 426 10.25 -21.97 -8.10
CA LEU A 426 9.21 -21.47 -9.01
C LEU A 426 7.95 -22.36 -9.04
N SER A 427 8.06 -23.60 -8.59
CA SER A 427 6.92 -24.52 -8.43
C SER A 427 6.68 -24.89 -6.98
N LYS A 428 5.43 -25.13 -6.59
CA LYS A 428 5.08 -25.66 -5.27
C LYS A 428 5.80 -26.99 -5.00
N PRO A 429 6.54 -27.14 -3.88
CA PRO A 429 7.19 -28.39 -3.50
C PRO A 429 6.26 -29.60 -3.57
N ARG A 430 6.67 -30.62 -4.35
CA ARG A 430 6.04 -31.94 -4.41
C ARG A 430 6.76 -32.87 -3.43
N CYS A 431 6.03 -33.77 -2.79
CA CYS A 431 6.57 -34.71 -1.80
C CYS A 431 6.24 -36.15 -2.19
N SER A 432 7.23 -37.04 -2.14
CA SER A 432 7.06 -38.48 -2.06
C SER A 432 7.37 -38.90 -0.63
N ARG A 433 6.38 -39.45 0.07
CA ARG A 433 6.51 -39.86 1.47
C ARG A 433 6.98 -41.30 1.60
N ASP A 434 7.56 -41.61 2.76
CA ASP A 434 7.91 -42.97 3.19
C ASP A 434 8.78 -43.74 2.15
N VAL A 435 9.64 -42.99 1.45
CA VAL A 435 10.56 -43.53 0.43
C VAL A 435 11.68 -44.30 1.15
N ASP A 436 12.08 -45.47 0.62
CA ASP A 436 13.22 -46.20 1.16
C ASP A 436 14.49 -45.33 1.16
N PHE A 437 15.25 -45.40 2.25
CA PHE A 437 16.41 -44.53 2.48
C PHE A 437 17.44 -44.54 1.33
N ASN A 438 17.64 -45.68 0.66
CA ASN A 438 18.64 -45.84 -0.40
C ASN A 438 18.11 -45.47 -1.79
N THR A 439 16.80 -45.23 -1.94
CA THR A 439 16.20 -44.86 -3.23
C THR A 439 16.69 -43.47 -3.67
N PRO A 440 17.26 -43.30 -4.89
CA PRO A 440 17.72 -42.00 -5.36
C PRO A 440 16.57 -41.00 -5.51
N SER A 441 16.76 -39.74 -5.10
CA SER A 441 15.72 -38.71 -5.14
C SER A 441 15.14 -38.49 -6.54
N SER A 442 15.96 -38.62 -7.58
CA SER A 442 15.57 -38.52 -8.99
C SER A 442 14.64 -39.64 -9.49
N SER A 443 14.58 -40.78 -8.80
CA SER A 443 13.66 -41.88 -9.15
C SER A 443 12.24 -41.71 -8.60
N THR A 444 12.00 -40.68 -7.78
CA THR A 444 10.74 -40.50 -7.05
C THR A 444 9.63 -39.86 -7.89
N ASN A 445 8.38 -40.06 -7.47
CA ASN A 445 7.24 -39.40 -8.12
C ASN A 445 7.29 -37.87 -7.99
N ALA A 446 7.86 -37.34 -6.90
CA ALA A 446 8.05 -35.91 -6.71
C ALA A 446 8.96 -35.32 -7.79
N TYR A 447 10.10 -35.97 -8.07
CA TYR A 447 11.03 -35.53 -9.12
C TYR A 447 10.37 -35.50 -10.50
N ARG A 448 9.70 -36.59 -10.89
CA ARG A 448 9.00 -36.69 -12.18
C ARG A 448 7.93 -35.59 -12.36
N LEU A 449 7.19 -35.26 -11.30
CA LEU A 449 6.20 -34.18 -11.32
C LEU A 449 6.88 -32.79 -11.41
N ALA A 450 8.05 -32.63 -10.81
CA ALA A 450 8.84 -31.40 -10.92
C ALA A 450 9.50 -31.25 -12.31
N GLU A 451 9.89 -32.35 -12.98
CA GLU A 451 10.37 -32.32 -14.37
C GLU A 451 9.26 -31.94 -15.37
N GLN A 452 8.04 -32.47 -15.19
CA GLN A 452 6.89 -32.06 -16.00
C GLN A 452 6.59 -30.56 -15.86
N GLU A 453 6.68 -30.05 -14.62
CA GLU A 453 6.51 -28.63 -14.32
C GLU A 453 7.69 -27.78 -14.82
N LEU A 454 8.91 -28.33 -14.83
CA LEU A 454 10.10 -27.70 -15.41
C LEU A 454 9.89 -27.45 -16.90
N GLY A 455 9.48 -28.47 -17.67
CA GLY A 455 9.16 -28.31 -19.10
C GLY A 455 8.08 -27.25 -19.34
N ARG A 456 7.00 -27.29 -18.55
CA ARG A 456 5.92 -26.29 -18.62
C ARG A 456 6.39 -24.85 -18.34
N LEU A 457 7.30 -24.67 -17.38
CA LEU A 457 7.88 -23.36 -17.05
C LEU A 457 8.96 -22.93 -18.04
N GLN A 458 9.75 -23.86 -18.57
CA GLN A 458 10.69 -23.61 -19.66
C GLN A 458 9.96 -23.14 -20.92
N ASP A 459 8.81 -23.75 -21.28
CA ASP A 459 7.97 -23.28 -22.39
C ASP A 459 7.40 -21.87 -22.12
N GLN A 460 6.89 -21.61 -20.91
CA GLN A 460 6.31 -20.30 -20.57
C GLN A 460 7.35 -19.18 -20.49
N LEU A 461 8.57 -19.51 -20.08
CA LEU A 461 9.67 -18.56 -19.84
C LEU A 461 10.77 -18.68 -20.91
N HIS A 462 10.53 -19.42 -22.01
CA HIS A 462 11.52 -19.71 -23.05
C HIS A 462 12.15 -18.42 -23.60
N PHE A 463 11.32 -17.38 -23.66
CA PHE A 463 11.65 -16.09 -24.22
C PHE A 463 12.61 -15.28 -23.33
N TYR A 464 12.65 -15.60 -22.03
CA TYR A 464 13.53 -14.96 -21.07
C TYR A 464 14.86 -15.72 -20.90
N GLY A 465 15.00 -16.94 -21.42
CA GLY A 465 16.27 -17.68 -21.37
C GLY A 465 16.82 -17.91 -19.95
N LEU A 466 15.93 -18.12 -18.97
CA LEU A 466 16.31 -18.33 -17.57
C LEU A 466 16.83 -19.76 -17.34
N THR A 467 17.87 -19.90 -16.52
CA THR A 467 18.42 -21.20 -16.11
C THR A 467 17.52 -21.84 -15.06
N LEU A 468 16.69 -22.80 -15.48
CA LEU A 468 15.77 -23.54 -14.63
C LEU A 468 16.21 -25.00 -14.46
N GLN A 469 16.14 -25.52 -13.22
CA GLN A 469 16.50 -26.91 -12.88
C GLN A 469 15.56 -27.50 -11.83
N VAL A 470 15.53 -28.84 -11.69
CA VAL A 470 14.82 -29.49 -10.57
C VAL A 470 15.75 -29.61 -9.37
N LYS A 471 15.40 -28.98 -8.24
CA LYS A 471 16.09 -29.13 -6.95
C LYS A 471 15.35 -30.14 -6.09
N THR A 472 16.10 -31.09 -5.50
CA THR A 472 15.56 -32.09 -4.56
C THR A 472 16.21 -32.01 -3.19
N TRP A 473 15.45 -32.27 -2.15
CA TRP A 473 15.95 -32.45 -0.79
C TRP A 473 15.20 -33.61 -0.12
N ALA A 474 15.80 -34.21 0.91
CA ALA A 474 15.20 -35.31 1.64
C ALA A 474 15.19 -35.00 3.15
N VAL A 475 14.12 -35.40 3.82
CA VAL A 475 13.98 -35.33 5.28
C VAL A 475 13.84 -36.75 5.79
N GLU A 476 14.74 -37.18 6.68
CA GLU A 476 14.68 -38.54 7.26
C GLU A 476 13.42 -38.73 8.11
N THR A 477 12.83 -39.93 8.04
CA THR A 477 11.63 -40.30 8.79
C THR A 477 11.84 -41.62 9.54
N ALA A 478 11.59 -41.59 10.85
CA ALA A 478 11.67 -42.75 11.73
C ALA A 478 10.27 -43.26 12.10
N SER A 479 9.84 -44.38 11.52
CA SER A 479 8.58 -45.03 11.88
C SER A 479 8.79 -46.10 12.95
N ASN A 480 8.39 -45.83 14.20
CA ASN A 480 8.44 -46.81 15.30
C ASN A 480 7.25 -47.80 15.29
N VAL A 481 6.91 -48.36 14.14
CA VAL A 481 5.81 -49.33 14.00
C VAL A 481 6.38 -50.76 13.92
N LYS A 482 6.24 -51.51 15.02
CA LYS A 482 6.51 -52.96 15.12
C LYS A 482 7.94 -53.44 14.81
N GLY A 483 8.95 -52.80 15.40
CA GLY A 483 10.27 -53.42 15.65
C GLY A 483 11.21 -53.62 14.45
N ASP A 484 10.74 -53.44 13.22
CA ASP A 484 11.58 -53.46 12.02
C ASP A 484 12.13 -52.03 11.74
N ARG A 485 13.44 -51.84 11.90
CA ARG A 485 14.11 -50.53 11.78
C ARG A 485 14.36 -50.14 10.31
N ARG A 486 13.29 -50.07 9.50
CA ARG A 486 13.39 -49.45 8.17
C ARG A 486 13.57 -47.95 8.31
N LYS A 487 14.74 -47.46 7.94
CA LYS A 487 14.95 -46.03 7.66
C LYS A 487 14.14 -45.67 6.41
N SER A 488 13.31 -44.64 6.53
CA SER A 488 12.63 -44.04 5.38
C SER A 488 12.99 -42.55 5.29
N LYS A 489 12.60 -41.91 4.19
CA LYS A 489 12.75 -40.47 4.00
C LYS A 489 11.57 -39.91 3.20
N ASN A 490 11.20 -38.67 3.49
CA ASN A 490 10.34 -37.88 2.64
C ASN A 490 11.21 -37.14 1.62
N VAL A 491 11.06 -37.46 0.33
CA VAL A 491 11.77 -36.78 -0.76
C VAL A 491 10.90 -35.67 -1.32
N TYR A 492 11.46 -34.48 -1.39
CA TYR A 492 10.83 -33.30 -1.98
C TYR A 492 11.51 -32.91 -3.28
N ALA A 493 10.75 -32.35 -4.21
CA ALA A 493 11.25 -31.82 -5.47
C ALA A 493 10.45 -30.58 -5.93
N ALA A 494 11.13 -29.63 -6.55
CA ALA A 494 10.56 -28.44 -7.15
C ALA A 494 11.46 -27.87 -8.25
N VAL A 495 10.86 -27.13 -9.19
CA VAL A 495 11.57 -26.25 -10.13
C VAL A 495 12.21 -25.10 -9.36
N TYR A 496 13.47 -24.86 -9.65
CA TYR A 496 14.35 -23.93 -8.96
C TYR A 496 15.13 -23.08 -9.98
N SER A 497 15.34 -21.81 -9.64
CA SER A 497 16.20 -20.87 -10.35
C SER A 497 17.24 -20.33 -9.38
N GLU A 498 18.50 -20.27 -9.83
CA GLU A 498 19.59 -19.60 -9.14
C GLU A 498 20.35 -18.68 -10.09
N ARG A 499 20.45 -17.40 -9.75
CA ARG A 499 21.07 -16.36 -10.60
C ARG A 499 21.39 -15.10 -9.80
N VAL A 500 22.25 -14.25 -10.34
CA VAL A 500 22.46 -12.88 -9.84
C VAL A 500 21.56 -11.91 -10.60
N VAL A 501 20.84 -11.05 -9.88
CA VAL A 501 19.99 -9.99 -10.43
C VAL A 501 20.41 -8.64 -9.87
N ARG A 502 20.30 -7.59 -10.68
CA ARG A 502 20.72 -6.23 -10.35
C ARG A 502 19.54 -5.31 -10.12
N ASN A 503 19.70 -4.35 -9.20
CA ASN A 503 18.67 -3.37 -8.88
C ASN A 503 18.61 -2.14 -9.81
N ASP A 504 19.47 -2.03 -10.84
CA ASP A 504 19.61 -0.82 -11.67
C ASP A 504 18.30 -0.37 -12.36
N LEU A 505 17.36 -1.28 -12.59
CA LEU A 505 16.05 -0.97 -13.16
C LEU A 505 15.27 0.02 -12.28
N SER A 506 15.40 -0.06 -10.96
CA SER A 506 14.81 0.91 -10.01
C SER A 506 15.32 2.34 -10.25
N LEU A 507 16.58 2.51 -10.65
CA LEU A 507 17.18 3.81 -10.95
C LEU A 507 16.62 4.46 -12.23
N ILE A 508 15.94 3.68 -13.09
CA ILE A 508 15.17 4.22 -14.23
C ILE A 508 13.84 4.80 -13.72
N TYR A 509 13.17 4.11 -12.79
CA TYR A 509 11.89 4.55 -12.24
C TYR A 509 12.01 5.74 -11.29
N LEU A 510 13.13 5.84 -10.56
CA LEU A 510 13.53 7.06 -9.87
C LEU A 510 13.55 8.27 -10.82
N ARG A 511 14.23 8.14 -11.96
CA ARG A 511 14.34 9.20 -12.98
C ARG A 511 12.99 9.56 -13.58
N ILE A 512 12.14 8.56 -13.84
CA ILE A 512 10.78 8.77 -14.37
C ILE A 512 9.92 9.55 -13.36
N MET A 513 9.90 9.15 -12.09
CA MET A 513 9.11 9.86 -11.07
C MET A 513 9.64 11.27 -10.83
N ARG A 514 10.97 11.45 -10.71
CA ARG A 514 11.62 12.76 -10.57
C ARG A 514 11.26 13.69 -11.73
N GLU A 515 11.37 13.22 -12.97
CA GLU A 515 11.09 14.02 -14.16
C GLU A 515 9.61 14.37 -14.29
N LEU A 516 8.70 13.42 -14.03
CA LEU A 516 7.25 13.68 -13.98
C LEU A 516 6.91 14.73 -12.93
N ALA A 517 7.51 14.64 -11.74
CA ALA A 517 7.32 15.60 -10.67
C ALA A 517 7.90 16.99 -11.01
N ASN A 518 9.10 17.05 -11.57
CA ASN A 518 9.75 18.30 -11.97
C ASN A 518 8.94 19.05 -13.06
N ARG A 519 8.40 18.33 -14.05
CA ARG A 519 7.44 18.89 -15.04
C ARG A 519 6.15 19.43 -14.43
N HIS A 520 5.84 19.06 -13.19
CA HIS A 520 4.75 19.61 -12.39
C HIS A 520 5.28 20.46 -11.21
N GLY A 521 6.45 21.08 -11.41
CA GLY A 521 7.03 22.10 -10.55
C GLY A 521 7.74 21.61 -9.30
N VAL A 522 7.93 20.30 -9.09
CA VAL A 522 8.64 19.78 -7.90
C VAL A 522 10.16 19.96 -8.05
N GLU A 523 10.78 20.69 -7.12
CA GLU A 523 12.22 20.94 -7.14
C GLU A 523 13.01 19.76 -6.55
N PHE A 524 13.58 18.97 -7.47
CA PHE A 524 14.55 17.93 -7.18
C PHE A 524 15.93 18.29 -7.75
N GLU A 525 16.99 18.03 -7.01
CA GLU A 525 18.37 18.11 -7.48
C GLU A 525 18.61 17.25 -8.74
N THR A 526 19.60 17.64 -9.54
CA THR A 526 19.96 16.91 -10.76
C THR A 526 20.78 15.66 -10.42
N ILE A 527 20.27 14.49 -10.81
CA ILE A 527 20.99 13.22 -10.62
C ILE A 527 22.29 13.22 -11.43
N ASN A 528 23.43 13.30 -10.73
CA ASN A 528 24.74 13.14 -11.35
C ASN A 528 24.86 11.73 -11.95
N GLN A 529 25.05 11.64 -13.27
CA GLN A 529 25.12 10.37 -13.99
C GLN A 529 26.44 9.60 -13.76
N GLU A 530 27.45 10.27 -13.21
CA GLU A 530 28.76 9.71 -12.87
C GLU A 530 28.83 9.21 -11.41
N SER A 531 27.83 9.54 -10.57
CA SER A 531 27.74 9.02 -9.21
C SER A 531 27.50 7.51 -9.21
N GLN A 532 28.35 6.75 -8.52
CA GLN A 532 28.28 5.29 -8.41
C GLN A 532 26.93 4.78 -7.87
N SER A 533 26.27 5.58 -7.01
CA SER A 533 24.92 5.29 -6.48
C SER A 533 23.79 5.40 -7.52
N TYR A 534 24.00 6.18 -8.58
CA TYR A 534 22.95 6.52 -9.55
C TYR A 534 23.26 6.11 -11.00
N ALA A 535 24.51 5.75 -11.32
CA ALA A 535 24.98 5.42 -12.65
C ALA A 535 24.29 4.19 -13.25
N LEU A 536 23.72 4.34 -14.46
CA LEU A 536 23.11 3.24 -15.21
C LEU A 536 24.14 2.49 -16.08
N PRO A 537 24.16 1.14 -16.05
CA PRO A 537 24.94 0.33 -16.98
C PRO A 537 24.67 0.69 -18.44
N GLY A 538 25.70 0.62 -19.30
CA GLY A 538 25.61 1.01 -20.71
C GLY A 538 24.46 0.34 -21.47
N GLU A 539 24.22 -0.94 -21.20
CA GLU A 539 23.14 -1.73 -21.77
C GLU A 539 21.72 -1.27 -21.38
N LEU A 540 21.57 -0.66 -20.18
CA LEU A 540 20.29 -0.10 -19.75
C LEU A 540 20.03 1.30 -20.29
N LYS A 541 21.04 2.06 -20.74
CA LYS A 541 20.84 3.46 -21.20
C LYS A 541 19.85 3.57 -22.37
N GLY A 542 19.85 2.60 -23.29
CA GLY A 542 18.87 2.54 -24.39
C GLY A 542 17.44 2.26 -23.91
N ILE A 543 17.31 1.32 -22.98
CA ILE A 543 16.03 0.91 -22.37
C ILE A 543 15.45 2.03 -21.51
N ALA A 544 16.29 2.69 -20.71
CA ALA A 544 15.91 3.82 -19.86
C ALA A 544 15.28 4.96 -20.67
N ARG A 545 15.90 5.34 -21.80
CA ARG A 545 15.35 6.35 -22.71
C ARG A 545 13.96 5.97 -23.23
N LYS A 546 13.74 4.71 -23.63
CA LYS A 546 12.42 4.23 -24.08
C LYS A 546 11.37 4.25 -22.98
N LEU A 547 11.72 3.78 -21.78
CA LEU A 547 10.85 3.80 -20.60
C LEU A 547 10.47 5.24 -20.21
N MET A 548 11.43 6.17 -20.23
CA MET A 548 11.20 7.58 -19.97
C MET A 548 10.27 8.19 -21.02
N MET A 549 10.56 8.06 -22.32
CA MET A 549 9.70 8.59 -23.39
C MET A 549 8.26 8.07 -23.29
N PHE A 550 8.07 6.78 -22.96
CA PHE A 550 6.74 6.21 -22.74
C PHE A 550 6.04 6.80 -21.52
N ALA A 551 6.69 6.79 -20.34
CA ALA A 551 6.08 7.28 -19.10
C ALA A 551 5.81 8.81 -19.12
N LEU A 552 6.60 9.57 -19.87
CA LEU A 552 6.45 11.01 -20.06
C LEU A 552 5.41 11.39 -21.15
N GLY A 553 4.81 10.39 -21.81
CA GLY A 553 3.79 10.59 -22.86
C GLY A 553 4.34 10.99 -24.23
N GLU A 554 5.67 11.00 -24.39
CA GLU A 554 6.37 11.30 -25.64
C GLU A 554 6.29 10.13 -26.64
N SER A 555 6.16 8.90 -26.14
CA SER A 555 5.79 7.71 -26.92
C SER A 555 4.43 7.14 -26.49
N ARG A 556 3.67 6.63 -27.46
CA ARG A 556 2.39 5.95 -27.21
C ARG A 556 2.54 4.47 -26.82
N SER A 557 3.73 3.90 -27.01
CA SER A 557 4.00 2.48 -26.77
C SER A 557 5.40 2.28 -26.20
N LEU A 558 5.51 1.23 -25.38
CA LEU A 558 6.77 0.79 -24.79
C LEU A 558 7.51 -0.10 -25.79
N ASP A 559 8.18 0.53 -26.77
CA ASP A 559 8.81 -0.13 -27.93
C ASP A 559 10.15 -0.81 -27.58
N LEU A 560 10.13 -1.67 -26.55
CA LEU A 560 11.22 -2.55 -26.19
C LEU A 560 11.27 -3.74 -27.15
N SER A 561 12.44 -3.96 -27.75
CA SER A 561 12.69 -5.10 -28.63
C SER A 561 12.65 -6.42 -27.85
N LEU A 562 12.62 -7.52 -28.62
CA LEU A 562 12.70 -8.87 -28.11
C LEU A 562 13.95 -9.10 -27.23
N ASN A 563 15.10 -8.58 -27.65
CA ASN A 563 16.36 -8.70 -26.91
C ASN A 563 16.40 -7.83 -25.64
N GLU A 564 15.81 -6.63 -25.67
CA GLU A 564 15.71 -5.76 -24.48
C GLU A 564 14.78 -6.38 -23.42
N HIS A 565 13.68 -7.02 -23.84
CA HIS A 565 12.82 -7.79 -22.93
C HIS A 565 13.55 -8.97 -22.29
N ALA A 566 14.31 -9.74 -23.07
CA ALA A 566 15.11 -10.86 -22.55
C ALA A 566 16.20 -10.36 -21.58
N LEU A 567 16.91 -9.28 -21.92
CA LEU A 567 17.94 -8.67 -21.06
C LEU A 567 17.37 -8.23 -19.70
N LEU A 568 16.24 -7.51 -19.72
CA LEU A 568 15.54 -7.11 -18.49
C LEU A 568 15.16 -8.35 -17.66
N ALA A 569 14.51 -9.33 -18.28
CA ALA A 569 14.07 -10.54 -17.60
C ALA A 569 15.23 -11.34 -17.01
N GLN A 570 16.40 -11.39 -17.67
CA GLN A 570 17.56 -12.16 -17.21
C GLN A 570 18.31 -11.52 -16.06
N ARG A 571 18.50 -10.18 -16.09
CA ARG A 571 19.47 -9.49 -15.24
C ARG A 571 18.91 -8.41 -14.33
N TYR A 572 17.65 -8.00 -14.50
CA TYR A 572 17.13 -6.79 -13.85
C TYR A 572 15.70 -6.90 -13.29
N ILE A 573 14.89 -7.83 -13.77
CA ILE A 573 13.54 -8.11 -13.24
C ILE A 573 13.65 -9.26 -12.26
N HIS A 574 13.26 -9.04 -11.01
CA HIS A 574 13.33 -10.05 -9.95
C HIS A 574 12.14 -11.05 -10.00
N LEU A 575 12.36 -12.27 -9.52
CA LEU A 575 11.37 -13.35 -9.44
C LEU A 575 10.61 -13.30 -8.10
N SER A 576 9.87 -12.20 -7.89
CA SER A 576 9.17 -11.95 -6.63
C SER A 576 8.17 -13.05 -6.25
N SER A 577 7.46 -13.63 -7.22
CA SER A 577 6.49 -14.71 -6.98
C SER A 577 7.17 -16.09 -6.95
N ASN A 578 7.26 -16.70 -5.77
CA ASN A 578 7.93 -17.98 -5.56
C ASN A 578 7.33 -18.78 -4.38
N TRP A 579 7.71 -20.06 -4.29
CA TRP A 579 7.28 -21.02 -3.28
C TRP A 579 8.36 -21.26 -2.22
N ASN A 580 9.20 -20.27 -1.92
CA ASN A 580 10.08 -20.34 -0.75
C ASN A 580 9.22 -20.29 0.53
N ALA A 581 9.54 -21.15 1.50
CA ALA A 581 8.92 -21.15 2.81
C ALA A 581 9.49 -20.00 3.66
N ALA A 582 8.65 -19.39 4.51
CA ALA A 582 9.12 -18.40 5.48
C ALA A 582 10.10 -19.01 6.50
N LYS A 583 11.13 -18.25 6.88
CA LYS A 583 12.23 -18.68 7.74
C LYS A 583 11.70 -19.11 9.12
N GLY A 584 12.25 -20.19 9.69
CA GLY A 584 11.86 -20.72 11.02
C GLY A 584 10.61 -21.60 11.07
N LEU A 585 9.76 -21.65 10.02
CA LEU A 585 8.53 -22.46 10.03
C LEU A 585 8.68 -23.88 9.46
N ASN A 586 9.88 -24.29 9.06
CA ASN A 586 10.15 -25.65 8.54
C ASN A 586 10.36 -26.70 9.65
N GLU A 587 10.64 -26.30 10.89
CA GLU A 587 11.11 -27.21 11.95
C GLU A 587 10.01 -27.69 12.90
N THR A 588 8.85 -27.02 12.94
CA THR A 588 7.83 -27.22 13.99
C THR A 588 6.68 -28.15 13.61
N GLY A 589 6.67 -28.71 12.39
CA GLY A 589 5.61 -29.61 11.91
C GLY A 589 4.23 -28.96 11.71
N LEU A 590 4.13 -27.65 11.92
CA LEU A 590 2.95 -26.83 11.62
C LEU A 590 3.00 -26.31 10.17
N SER A 591 1.92 -25.65 9.73
CA SER A 591 1.68 -25.30 8.32
C SER A 591 2.78 -24.44 7.69
N ILE A 592 3.46 -24.98 6.67
CA ILE A 592 4.43 -24.25 5.84
C ILE A 592 3.74 -23.05 5.19
N LEU A 593 4.18 -21.84 5.54
CA LEU A 593 3.66 -20.58 4.99
C LEU A 593 4.50 -20.13 3.79
N PHE A 594 3.83 -19.90 2.66
CA PHE A 594 4.43 -19.41 1.42
C PHE A 594 4.00 -17.95 1.17
N ILE A 595 4.68 -17.00 1.83
CA ILE A 595 4.32 -15.57 1.81
C ILE A 595 4.39 -14.99 0.39
N ASN A 596 5.40 -15.39 -0.39
CA ASN A 596 5.62 -14.95 -1.76
C ASN A 596 4.90 -15.79 -2.83
N ARG A 597 3.92 -16.64 -2.44
CA ARG A 597 3.25 -17.53 -3.40
C ARG A 597 2.66 -16.74 -4.59
N PRO A 598 2.76 -17.25 -5.84
CA PRO A 598 2.02 -16.70 -6.96
C PRO A 598 0.51 -16.66 -6.66
N ALA A 599 -0.16 -15.64 -7.19
CA ALA A 599 -1.62 -15.59 -7.28
C ALA A 599 -2.15 -16.71 -8.19
N ASP A 600 -3.45 -16.97 -8.13
CA ASP A 600 -4.08 -17.97 -9.00
C ASP A 600 -3.85 -17.63 -10.48
N GLN A 601 -3.51 -18.66 -11.27
CA GLN A 601 -3.09 -18.54 -12.67
C GLN A 601 -1.89 -17.60 -12.91
N SER A 602 -1.14 -17.23 -11.86
CA SER A 602 -0.10 -16.20 -11.89
C SER A 602 -0.61 -14.85 -12.42
N VAL A 603 -1.88 -14.51 -12.18
CA VAL A 603 -2.47 -13.20 -12.53
C VAL A 603 -2.63 -12.36 -11.27
N ARG A 604 -2.03 -11.18 -11.25
CA ARG A 604 -2.15 -10.24 -10.13
C ARG A 604 -3.62 -9.86 -9.93
N VAL A 605 -4.11 -9.98 -8.71
CA VAL A 605 -5.49 -9.57 -8.42
C VAL A 605 -5.57 -8.05 -8.35
N VAL A 606 -6.43 -7.54 -9.21
CA VAL A 606 -7.05 -6.23 -9.12
C VAL A 606 -8.50 -6.62 -8.88
N HIS A 607 -9.02 -6.58 -7.64
CA HIS A 607 -10.47 -6.78 -7.43
C HIS A 607 -11.12 -5.70 -8.23
N PRO A 608 -12.10 -6.02 -9.13
CA PRO A 608 -13.42 -5.40 -8.98
C PRO A 608 -14.66 -6.20 -9.68
N ASN A 609 -15.97 -5.93 -9.32
CA ASN A 609 -17.34 -6.53 -9.63
C ASN A 609 -17.93 -6.63 -11.08
N ALA A 610 -18.92 -7.48 -11.34
CA ALA A 610 -19.20 -8.17 -12.63
C ALA A 610 -20.09 -7.58 -13.79
N PHE A 611 -19.62 -7.70 -15.05
CA PHE A 611 -20.40 -7.69 -16.30
C PHE A 611 -20.27 -9.01 -17.10
N PHE A 612 -21.29 -9.38 -17.88
CA PHE A 612 -21.28 -10.54 -18.78
C PHE A 612 -22.14 -10.35 -20.07
N THR A 613 -22.02 -11.26 -21.03
CA THR A 613 -22.87 -11.36 -22.23
C THR A 613 -23.43 -12.78 -22.39
N PRO A 614 -24.56 -12.97 -23.09
CA PRO A 614 -24.99 -14.30 -23.54
C PRO A 614 -23.91 -15.00 -24.38
N ASP A 615 -23.96 -16.33 -24.43
CA ASP A 615 -23.02 -17.12 -25.23
C ASP A 615 -23.09 -16.75 -26.71
N TYR A 616 -21.93 -16.67 -27.36
CA TYR A 616 -21.74 -16.24 -28.76
C TYR A 616 -22.12 -14.77 -29.06
N MET A 617 -22.68 -14.04 -28.09
CA MET A 617 -23.12 -12.66 -28.26
C MET A 617 -22.09 -11.67 -27.73
N GLU A 618 -20.87 -11.77 -28.25
CA GLU A 618 -19.72 -10.99 -27.78
C GLU A 618 -20.01 -9.48 -27.76
N ALA A 619 -19.46 -8.80 -26.77
CA ALA A 619 -19.52 -7.34 -26.65
C ALA A 619 -18.19 -6.77 -26.15
N TRP A 620 -18.06 -5.45 -26.25
CA TRP A 620 -16.96 -4.68 -25.70
C TRP A 620 -17.52 -3.50 -24.91
N ILE A 621 -17.27 -3.45 -23.61
CA ILE A 621 -17.56 -2.29 -22.79
C ILE A 621 -16.49 -1.23 -23.04
N GLU A 622 -16.93 -0.03 -23.38
CA GLU A 622 -16.04 1.11 -23.60
C GLU A 622 -15.86 1.92 -22.32
N ASN A 623 -16.94 2.08 -21.55
CA ASN A 623 -16.94 2.63 -20.20
C ASN A 623 -18.18 2.11 -19.45
N ALA A 624 -18.10 1.97 -18.13
CA ALA A 624 -19.24 1.99 -17.23
C ALA A 624 -18.92 2.85 -16.00
N ASP A 625 -19.84 3.70 -15.56
CA ASP A 625 -19.68 4.55 -14.37
C ASP A 625 -20.78 4.22 -13.36
N VAL A 626 -20.51 4.31 -12.06
CA VAL A 626 -21.50 4.14 -10.99
C VAL A 626 -21.67 5.44 -10.22
N VAL A 627 -22.90 5.84 -9.93
CA VAL A 627 -23.23 6.91 -9.00
C VAL A 627 -23.91 6.30 -7.78
N ASP A 628 -23.48 6.64 -6.57
CA ASP A 628 -24.14 6.19 -5.34
C ASP A 628 -25.27 7.14 -4.87
N VAL A 629 -26.00 6.74 -3.83
CA VAL A 629 -27.06 7.57 -3.23
C VAL A 629 -26.57 8.91 -2.66
N ASN A 630 -25.27 9.03 -2.36
CA ASN A 630 -24.63 10.27 -1.91
C ASN A 630 -24.19 11.15 -3.09
N LYS A 631 -24.60 10.81 -4.33
CA LYS A 631 -24.23 11.48 -5.58
C LYS A 631 -22.74 11.42 -5.93
N ARG A 632 -21.96 10.55 -5.28
CA ARG A 632 -20.55 10.34 -5.62
C ARG A 632 -20.46 9.51 -6.89
N VAL A 633 -19.66 9.97 -7.85
CA VAL A 633 -19.44 9.30 -9.13
C VAL A 633 -18.14 8.50 -9.08
N PHE A 634 -18.22 7.24 -9.47
CA PHE A 634 -17.13 6.30 -9.59
C PHE A 634 -16.99 5.96 -11.07
N LEU A 635 -15.88 6.41 -11.67
CA LEU A 635 -15.65 6.33 -13.11
C LEU A 635 -14.92 5.04 -13.52
N ASP A 636 -15.02 4.67 -14.80
CA ASP A 636 -14.26 3.57 -15.41
C ASP A 636 -14.41 2.22 -14.66
N THR A 637 -15.63 1.98 -14.15
CA THR A 637 -16.05 0.79 -13.40
C THR A 637 -16.32 -0.46 -14.27
N ALA A 638 -16.09 -0.38 -15.58
CA ALA A 638 -15.73 -1.54 -16.41
C ALA A 638 -15.21 -1.09 -17.77
N GLY A 639 -14.39 -1.95 -18.39
CA GLY A 639 -13.92 -1.79 -19.75
C GLY A 639 -13.41 -3.12 -20.32
N GLY A 640 -13.51 -3.28 -21.63
CA GLY A 640 -13.08 -4.47 -22.36
C GLY A 640 -14.16 -5.54 -22.54
N VAL A 641 -13.72 -6.77 -22.82
CA VAL A 641 -14.61 -7.93 -23.05
C VAL A 641 -15.26 -8.38 -21.72
N PRO A 642 -16.60 -8.42 -21.63
CA PRO A 642 -17.34 -9.02 -20.51
C PRO A 642 -17.07 -10.53 -20.38
N ALA A 643 -17.60 -11.16 -19.33
CA ALA A 643 -17.59 -12.63 -19.25
C ALA A 643 -18.60 -13.26 -20.21
N PHE A 644 -18.28 -14.44 -20.75
CA PHE A 644 -19.20 -15.37 -21.43
C PHE A 644 -18.66 -16.80 -21.25
N ALA A 645 -19.50 -17.83 -21.41
CA ALA A 645 -19.05 -19.22 -21.31
C ALA A 645 -18.60 -19.79 -22.67
N TYR A 646 -19.24 -19.35 -23.75
CA TYR A 646 -18.91 -19.67 -25.14
C TYR A 646 -18.90 -18.40 -26.03
N PRO A 647 -18.02 -18.33 -27.05
CA PRO A 647 -17.02 -19.33 -27.44
C PRO A 647 -15.92 -19.47 -26.37
N ARG A 648 -15.21 -20.59 -26.35
CA ARG A 648 -14.13 -20.76 -25.36
C ARG A 648 -12.90 -19.94 -25.76
N PRO A 649 -12.20 -19.27 -24.83
CA PRO A 649 -10.89 -18.73 -25.09
C PRO A 649 -9.98 -19.82 -25.71
N TYR A 650 -9.25 -19.45 -26.77
CA TYR A 650 -8.37 -20.34 -27.54
C TYR A 650 -9.05 -21.42 -28.42
N SER A 651 -10.35 -21.32 -28.71
CA SER A 651 -10.99 -22.12 -29.77
C SER A 651 -10.29 -21.89 -31.12
N LYS A 652 -9.84 -22.97 -31.78
CA LYS A 652 -9.04 -22.92 -33.04
C LYS A 652 -9.89 -23.18 -34.29
N GLY A 653 -11.10 -22.63 -34.34
CA GLY A 653 -12.01 -22.71 -35.48
C GLY A 653 -13.44 -23.10 -35.08
N VAL A 654 -14.30 -23.31 -36.09
CA VAL A 654 -15.71 -23.63 -35.89
C VAL A 654 -15.89 -25.08 -35.38
N PRO A 655 -16.57 -25.31 -34.25
CA PRO A 655 -16.79 -26.65 -33.72
C PRO A 655 -17.88 -27.39 -34.51
N ALA A 656 -17.74 -28.72 -34.64
CA ALA A 656 -18.78 -29.57 -35.24
C ALA A 656 -20.12 -29.54 -34.47
N THR A 657 -20.11 -29.13 -33.20
CA THR A 657 -21.31 -28.95 -32.37
C THR A 657 -21.09 -27.79 -31.41
N PHE A 658 -21.89 -26.74 -31.57
CA PHE A 658 -21.93 -25.60 -30.66
C PHE A 658 -22.45 -26.01 -29.27
N ARG A 659 -22.03 -25.30 -28.22
CA ARG A 659 -22.36 -25.60 -26.81
C ARG A 659 -22.68 -24.29 -26.08
N GLY A 660 -23.31 -24.41 -24.91
CA GLY A 660 -23.78 -23.25 -24.17
C GLY A 660 -25.19 -22.84 -24.58
N GLN A 661 -25.59 -21.65 -24.14
CA GLN A 661 -26.97 -21.17 -24.25
C GLN A 661 -26.96 -19.68 -24.65
N ALA A 662 -27.04 -19.43 -25.96
CA ALA A 662 -27.22 -18.06 -26.46
C ALA A 662 -28.63 -17.51 -26.19
N PRO A 663 -29.73 -18.27 -26.38
CA PRO A 663 -31.07 -17.77 -26.11
C PRO A 663 -31.40 -17.78 -24.61
N GLY A 664 -31.89 -16.67 -24.08
CA GLY A 664 -32.20 -16.52 -22.66
C GLY A 664 -31.01 -16.05 -21.82
N TRP A 665 -31.21 -16.07 -20.50
CA TRP A 665 -30.21 -15.66 -19.53
C TRP A 665 -29.87 -16.81 -18.57
N PRO A 666 -28.63 -16.89 -18.06
CA PRO A 666 -28.29 -17.81 -16.97
C PRO A 666 -29.16 -17.54 -15.74
N GLU A 667 -29.56 -18.60 -15.03
CA GLU A 667 -30.35 -18.50 -13.79
C GLU A 667 -29.57 -17.80 -12.66
N HIS A 668 -28.26 -18.08 -12.58
CA HIS A 668 -27.35 -17.47 -11.62
C HIS A 668 -26.10 -16.92 -12.35
N PRO A 669 -26.20 -15.74 -12.98
CA PRO A 669 -25.09 -15.20 -13.75
C PRO A 669 -23.95 -14.73 -12.84
N VAL A 670 -22.73 -14.92 -13.34
CA VAL A 670 -21.47 -14.37 -12.81
C VAL A 670 -20.79 -13.57 -13.92
N GLY A 671 -19.86 -12.68 -13.57
CA GLY A 671 -19.16 -11.89 -14.58
C GLY A 671 -17.87 -11.22 -14.10
N LYS A 672 -17.37 -10.27 -14.90
CA LYS A 672 -16.05 -9.62 -14.78
C LYS A 672 -16.19 -8.08 -14.87
N GLY A 673 -15.65 -7.26 -13.96
CA GLY A 673 -15.79 -5.79 -14.07
C GLY A 673 -15.15 -4.96 -12.95
N ARG A 674 -15.82 -3.93 -12.35
CA ARG A 674 -15.32 -3.18 -11.17
C ARG A 674 -16.17 -2.92 -9.84
N ARG A 675 -15.66 -3.34 -8.64
CA ARG A 675 -16.04 -3.21 -7.20
C ARG A 675 -15.88 -1.75 -6.85
N VAL A 676 -16.96 -1.15 -6.42
CA VAL A 676 -17.03 0.27 -6.13
C VAL A 676 -16.79 0.46 -4.63
N THR A 677 -15.56 0.19 -4.19
CA THR A 677 -15.19 0.25 -2.77
C THR A 677 -15.38 1.67 -2.24
N GLY A 678 -16.02 1.80 -1.07
CA GLY A 678 -16.33 3.10 -0.46
C GLY A 678 -17.61 3.77 -0.97
N ALA A 679 -18.27 3.23 -2.00
CA ALA A 679 -19.64 3.62 -2.34
C ALA A 679 -20.62 3.29 -1.21
N ALA A 680 -21.69 4.09 -1.12
CA ALA A 680 -22.90 3.69 -0.42
C ALA A 680 -23.68 2.71 -1.34
N LEU A 681 -25.01 2.73 -1.28
CA LEU A 681 -25.82 1.95 -2.22
C LEU A 681 -25.84 2.60 -3.62
N PRO A 682 -25.84 1.82 -4.71
CA PRO A 682 -25.89 2.36 -6.06
C PRO A 682 -27.22 3.07 -6.34
N TYR A 683 -27.12 4.21 -7.02
CA TYR A 683 -28.24 5.03 -7.47
C TYR A 683 -28.39 5.00 -9.00
N LEU A 684 -27.28 5.01 -9.73
CA LEU A 684 -27.25 4.99 -11.19
C LEU A 684 -26.03 4.19 -11.67
N VAL A 685 -26.19 3.37 -12.69
CA VAL A 685 -25.06 2.83 -13.47
C VAL A 685 -25.18 3.33 -14.90
N PHE A 686 -24.18 4.06 -15.37
CA PHE A 686 -23.99 4.30 -16.79
C PHE A 686 -23.19 3.13 -17.38
N VAL A 687 -23.57 2.66 -18.56
CA VAL A 687 -22.73 1.74 -19.35
C VAL A 687 -22.83 2.07 -20.82
N ARG A 688 -21.67 2.11 -21.49
CA ARG A 688 -21.51 2.26 -22.93
C ARG A 688 -20.81 1.03 -23.47
N TRP A 689 -21.47 0.30 -24.36
CA TRP A 689 -20.93 -0.93 -24.93
C TRP A 689 -21.20 -1.02 -26.43
N TYR A 690 -20.35 -1.77 -27.09
CA TYR A 690 -20.47 -2.15 -28.48
C TYR A 690 -20.80 -3.65 -28.53
N SER A 691 -21.93 -4.05 -29.13
CA SER A 691 -22.19 -5.46 -29.42
C SER A 691 -21.41 -5.85 -30.66
N MET A 692 -20.66 -6.95 -30.61
CA MET A 692 -19.94 -7.46 -31.79
C MET A 692 -20.84 -8.34 -32.66
N ALA A 693 -21.83 -8.99 -32.06
CA ALA A 693 -22.79 -9.88 -32.74
C ALA A 693 -23.70 -9.10 -33.70
N GLU A 694 -24.25 -7.99 -33.21
CA GLU A 694 -24.91 -6.96 -34.01
C GLU A 694 -24.02 -5.71 -33.97
N PRO A 695 -23.37 -5.29 -35.08
CA PRO A 695 -22.41 -4.19 -35.08
C PRO A 695 -22.99 -2.79 -34.73
N GLN A 696 -23.38 -2.62 -33.47
CA GLN A 696 -24.11 -1.47 -32.96
C GLN A 696 -23.58 -1.08 -31.56
N THR A 697 -23.32 0.22 -31.37
CA THR A 697 -22.96 0.79 -30.08
C THR A 697 -24.20 1.31 -29.36
N TYR A 698 -24.32 0.99 -28.07
CA TYR A 698 -25.39 1.42 -27.19
C TYR A 698 -24.84 2.13 -25.96
N LYS A 699 -25.72 2.91 -25.33
CA LYS A 699 -25.54 3.45 -23.98
C LYS A 699 -26.81 3.27 -23.16
N ALA A 700 -26.66 2.87 -21.90
CA ALA A 700 -27.74 2.73 -20.95
C ALA A 700 -27.46 3.52 -19.67
N PHE A 701 -28.54 4.03 -19.07
CA PHE A 701 -28.56 4.68 -17.77
C PHE A 701 -29.47 3.86 -16.86
N ILE A 702 -28.88 2.95 -16.11
CA ILE A 702 -29.56 1.97 -15.24
C ILE A 702 -29.78 2.66 -13.88
N LYS A 703 -30.91 3.36 -13.74
CA LYS A 703 -31.29 4.00 -12.47
C LYS A 703 -31.78 2.95 -11.50
N ILE A 704 -31.04 2.69 -10.42
CA ILE A 704 -31.39 1.73 -9.40
C ILE A 704 -32.52 2.32 -8.53
N PRO A 705 -33.71 1.69 -8.44
CA PRO A 705 -34.79 2.17 -7.60
C PRO A 705 -34.54 1.84 -6.13
N ASP A 706 -35.28 2.48 -5.22
CA ASP A 706 -35.05 2.28 -3.79
C ASP A 706 -35.41 0.87 -3.32
N SER A 707 -36.47 0.27 -3.87
CA SER A 707 -36.83 -1.13 -3.63
C SER A 707 -35.68 -2.11 -3.85
N VAL A 708 -34.85 -1.88 -4.88
CA VAL A 708 -33.68 -2.71 -5.18
C VAL A 708 -32.55 -2.45 -4.19
N ARG A 709 -32.37 -1.21 -3.72
CA ARG A 709 -31.45 -0.89 -2.62
C ARG A 709 -31.85 -1.53 -1.28
N GLN A 710 -33.14 -1.57 -0.97
CA GLN A 710 -33.63 -2.26 0.24
C GLN A 710 -33.34 -3.78 0.20
N ILE A 711 -33.36 -4.39 -0.99
CA ILE A 711 -32.91 -5.80 -1.18
C ILE A 711 -31.42 -5.95 -0.85
N MET A 712 -30.56 -4.98 -1.18
CA MET A 712 -29.13 -5.01 -0.84
C MET A 712 -28.87 -4.87 0.66
N LEU A 713 -29.70 -4.10 1.37
CA LEU A 713 -29.61 -3.89 2.83
C LEU A 713 -30.14 -5.07 3.66
N LYS A 714 -30.92 -5.97 3.06
CA LYS A 714 -31.51 -7.11 3.76
C LYS A 714 -30.50 -8.23 3.94
N GLY A 715 -30.03 -8.44 5.16
CA GLY A 715 -29.22 -9.60 5.54
C GLY A 715 -30.04 -10.89 5.49
N GLU A 716 -29.55 -11.91 4.81
CA GLU A 716 -30.19 -13.22 4.69
C GLU A 716 -29.26 -14.31 5.26
N ARG A 717 -29.77 -15.13 6.19
CA ARG A 717 -29.00 -16.23 6.79
C ARG A 717 -28.92 -17.41 5.82
N VAL A 718 -27.73 -17.71 5.33
CA VAL A 718 -27.48 -18.69 4.26
C VAL A 718 -26.36 -19.64 4.64
N PHE A 719 -26.41 -20.87 4.13
CA PHE A 719 -25.32 -21.83 4.27
C PHE A 719 -24.30 -21.64 3.14
N CYS A 720 -23.11 -21.16 3.47
CA CYS A 720 -22.05 -21.02 2.49
C CYS A 720 -21.33 -22.34 2.25
N ARG A 721 -21.45 -22.87 1.02
CA ARG A 721 -20.82 -24.15 0.65
C ARG A 721 -19.29 -24.09 0.55
N ALA A 722 -18.73 -22.92 0.26
CA ALA A 722 -17.28 -22.72 0.21
C ALA A 722 -16.65 -22.83 1.61
N ASP A 723 -17.28 -22.19 2.61
CA ASP A 723 -16.76 -22.07 3.97
C ASP A 723 -17.31 -23.12 4.95
N GLY A 724 -18.30 -23.91 4.52
CA GLY A 724 -18.93 -24.98 5.30
C GLY A 724 -19.78 -24.50 6.48
N LYS A 725 -20.18 -23.22 6.51
CA LYS A 725 -20.81 -22.56 7.68
C LYS A 725 -22.09 -21.82 7.30
N TRP A 726 -22.96 -21.63 8.29
CA TRP A 726 -24.08 -20.68 8.20
C TRP A 726 -23.59 -19.26 8.50
N ILE A 727 -23.79 -18.33 7.57
CA ILE A 727 -23.45 -16.92 7.70
C ILE A 727 -24.69 -16.04 7.49
N THR A 728 -24.62 -14.76 7.87
CA THR A 728 -25.55 -13.74 7.37
C THR A 728 -24.87 -13.03 6.20
N ASP A 729 -25.39 -13.23 5.00
CA ASP A 729 -24.87 -12.65 3.76
C ASP A 729 -25.80 -11.54 3.27
N TYR A 730 -25.30 -10.66 2.39
CA TYR A 730 -26.02 -9.52 1.84
C TYR A 730 -25.91 -9.52 0.33
N ARG A 731 -26.91 -8.97 -0.36
CA ARG A 731 -26.95 -8.91 -1.83
C ARG A 731 -26.10 -7.76 -2.37
N ASN A 732 -24.80 -7.81 -2.06
CA ASN A 732 -23.81 -6.75 -2.30
C ASN A 732 -23.10 -6.85 -3.67
N MET A 733 -23.34 -7.91 -4.46
CA MET A 733 -22.84 -8.04 -5.82
C MET A 733 -23.93 -7.69 -6.83
N MET A 734 -23.67 -6.67 -7.65
CA MET A 734 -24.49 -6.34 -8.81
C MET A 734 -23.83 -6.91 -10.06
N VAL A 735 -24.58 -7.73 -10.80
CA VAL A 735 -24.14 -8.35 -12.07
C VAL A 735 -24.97 -7.75 -13.21
N ILE A 736 -24.30 -7.28 -14.26
CA ILE A 736 -24.98 -6.67 -15.43
C ILE A 736 -24.71 -7.51 -16.68
N GLY A 737 -25.79 -8.05 -17.24
CA GLY A 737 -25.79 -8.77 -18.52
C GLY A 737 -26.07 -7.80 -19.68
N LEU A 738 -25.26 -7.85 -20.73
CA LEU A 738 -25.39 -7.02 -21.91
C LEU A 738 -25.67 -7.91 -23.13
N ALA A 739 -26.70 -7.60 -23.92
CA ALA A 739 -27.09 -8.36 -25.10
C ALA A 739 -27.29 -7.46 -26.34
N PRO A 740 -27.33 -8.05 -27.55
CA PRO A 740 -27.77 -7.39 -28.78
C PRO A 740 -29.15 -6.73 -28.65
N GLY A 741 -29.50 -5.84 -29.57
CA GLY A 741 -30.71 -5.03 -29.47
C GLY A 741 -30.68 -4.00 -28.34
N GLY A 742 -29.52 -3.80 -27.69
CA GLY A 742 -29.32 -2.80 -26.65
C GLY A 742 -29.84 -3.18 -25.26
N ILE A 743 -30.08 -4.47 -24.99
CA ILE A 743 -30.66 -4.92 -23.72
C ILE A 743 -29.58 -4.98 -22.64
N ALA A 744 -29.83 -4.32 -21.51
CA ALA A 744 -29.01 -4.41 -20.29
C ALA A 744 -29.88 -4.94 -19.14
N LYS A 745 -29.47 -6.03 -18.51
CA LYS A 745 -30.25 -6.73 -17.47
C LYS A 745 -29.42 -6.87 -16.19
N VAL A 746 -30.07 -6.81 -15.03
CA VAL A 746 -29.38 -6.62 -13.74
C VAL A 746 -29.84 -7.66 -12.72
N TRP A 747 -28.87 -8.27 -12.04
CA TRP A 747 -29.07 -9.18 -10.93
C TRP A 747 -28.35 -8.70 -9.67
N LEU A 748 -28.90 -9.04 -8.51
CA LEU A 748 -28.25 -8.90 -7.20
C LEU A 748 -27.98 -10.27 -6.58
N GLY A 749 -26.71 -10.56 -6.30
CA GLY A 749 -26.24 -11.75 -5.58
C GLY A 749 -25.40 -11.37 -4.36
N GLY A 750 -25.05 -12.37 -3.55
CA GLY A 750 -24.11 -12.25 -2.43
C GLY A 750 -22.94 -13.23 -2.57
N GLN A 751 -22.08 -13.34 -1.56
CA GLN A 751 -20.96 -14.30 -1.58
C GLN A 751 -21.46 -15.75 -1.61
N CYS A 752 -22.60 -15.99 -0.96
CA CYS A 752 -23.21 -17.29 -0.76
C CYS A 752 -24.71 -17.27 -1.13
N LEU A 753 -25.29 -16.08 -1.36
CA LEU A 753 -26.65 -15.90 -1.88
C LEU A 753 -26.72 -15.98 -3.42
N LEU A 754 -27.64 -16.82 -3.91
CA LEU A 754 -27.95 -16.95 -5.34
C LEU A 754 -28.40 -15.63 -5.96
N SER A 755 -27.88 -15.30 -7.14
CA SER A 755 -28.26 -14.11 -7.91
C SER A 755 -29.76 -14.07 -8.18
N THR A 756 -30.38 -12.90 -7.97
CA THR A 756 -31.81 -12.64 -8.24
C THR A 756 -31.94 -11.50 -9.22
N GLU A 757 -32.73 -11.69 -10.28
CA GLU A 757 -33.04 -10.63 -11.24
C GLU A 757 -33.78 -9.49 -10.55
N VAL A 758 -33.38 -8.24 -10.82
CA VAL A 758 -33.99 -7.06 -10.21
C VAL A 758 -34.52 -6.04 -11.22
N MET A 759 -33.96 -5.96 -12.43
CA MET A 759 -34.47 -5.08 -13.49
C MET A 759 -33.89 -5.39 -14.88
N ARG A 760 -34.60 -4.95 -15.92
CA ARG A 760 -34.16 -4.91 -17.32
C ARG A 760 -34.28 -3.48 -17.84
N VAL A 761 -33.30 -3.01 -18.61
CA VAL A 761 -33.19 -1.65 -19.16
C VAL A 761 -32.93 -1.72 -20.65
N GLN A 762 -33.66 -0.89 -21.40
CA GLN A 762 -33.42 -0.71 -22.83
C GLN A 762 -32.38 0.40 -23.05
N GLY A 763 -31.20 0.01 -23.50
CA GLY A 763 -30.16 0.93 -23.97
C GLY A 763 -30.57 1.62 -25.26
N LYS A 764 -30.04 2.83 -25.46
CA LYS A 764 -30.23 3.63 -26.67
C LYS A 764 -29.03 3.48 -27.58
N ILE A 765 -29.26 3.41 -28.89
CA ILE A 765 -28.22 3.52 -29.91
C ILE A 765 -27.43 4.82 -29.68
N ASP A 766 -26.11 4.72 -29.67
CA ASP A 766 -25.24 5.89 -29.61
C ASP A 766 -24.73 6.24 -31.02
N PRO A 767 -25.17 7.37 -31.63
CA PRO A 767 -24.86 7.69 -33.03
C PRO A 767 -23.38 7.96 -33.28
N LYS A 768 -22.57 8.13 -32.22
CA LYS A 768 -21.11 8.20 -32.32
C LYS A 768 -20.49 6.85 -32.74
N GLY A 769 -21.17 5.72 -32.57
CA GLY A 769 -20.60 4.41 -32.85
C GLY A 769 -19.39 4.07 -31.94
N PRO A 770 -18.60 3.05 -32.33
CA PRO A 770 -17.53 2.51 -31.49
C PRO A 770 -16.38 3.51 -31.32
N TYR A 771 -15.64 3.36 -30.22
CA TYR A 771 -14.49 4.18 -29.85
C TYR A 771 -14.77 5.69 -29.83
N GLY A 772 -16.02 6.07 -29.57
CA GLY A 772 -16.48 7.46 -29.57
C GLY A 772 -16.50 8.11 -30.96
N GLY A 773 -16.56 7.31 -32.04
CA GLY A 773 -16.54 7.78 -33.43
C GLY A 773 -15.17 7.82 -34.07
N LYS A 774 -14.10 7.54 -33.32
CA LYS A 774 -12.70 7.64 -33.78
C LYS A 774 -12.30 6.62 -34.86
N THR A 775 -13.18 5.68 -35.23
CA THR A 775 -12.89 4.60 -36.18
C THR A 775 -13.76 4.61 -37.44
N ASN A 776 -14.53 5.68 -37.70
CA ASN A 776 -15.47 5.77 -38.84
C ASN A 776 -16.41 4.54 -38.96
N GLY A 777 -16.92 4.06 -37.81
CA GLY A 777 -17.78 2.87 -37.77
C GLY A 777 -17.05 1.54 -37.99
N ARG A 778 -15.71 1.49 -37.94
CA ARG A 778 -14.99 0.21 -37.94
C ARG A 778 -15.05 -0.45 -36.56
N HIS A 779 -15.38 -1.73 -36.59
CA HIS A 779 -15.68 -2.55 -35.42
C HIS A 779 -14.63 -3.64 -35.18
N ARG A 780 -14.58 -4.20 -33.96
CA ARG A 780 -13.89 -5.47 -33.71
C ARG A 780 -14.62 -6.61 -34.41
N GLN A 781 -13.85 -7.54 -34.97
CA GLN A 781 -14.38 -8.78 -35.53
C GLN A 781 -14.74 -9.75 -34.39
N LEU A 782 -15.85 -10.46 -34.57
CA LEU A 782 -16.23 -11.63 -33.79
C LEU A 782 -15.19 -12.74 -33.89
N TYR A 783 -15.13 -13.63 -32.90
CA TYR A 783 -14.49 -14.93 -33.11
C TYR A 783 -15.21 -15.72 -34.21
N GLU A 784 -14.47 -16.52 -34.97
CA GLU A 784 -15.02 -17.34 -36.06
C GLU A 784 -16.11 -18.30 -35.57
N GLU A 785 -15.99 -18.80 -34.34
CA GLU A 785 -17.02 -19.63 -33.70
C GLU A 785 -18.32 -18.85 -33.44
N SER A 786 -18.25 -17.63 -32.88
CA SER A 786 -19.43 -16.77 -32.67
C SER A 786 -20.08 -16.39 -34.00
N LYS A 787 -19.26 -16.02 -34.99
CA LYS A 787 -19.73 -15.70 -36.34
C LYS A 787 -20.47 -16.89 -36.96
N ALA A 788 -19.89 -18.08 -36.94
CA ALA A 788 -20.51 -19.29 -37.47
C ALA A 788 -21.76 -19.73 -36.67
N TYR A 789 -21.82 -19.45 -35.37
CA TYR A 789 -23.03 -19.64 -34.57
C TYR A 789 -24.16 -18.72 -35.05
N ILE A 790 -23.88 -17.42 -35.18
CA ILE A 790 -24.84 -16.40 -35.62
C ILE A 790 -25.29 -16.64 -37.06
N GLU A 791 -24.38 -17.02 -37.97
CA GLU A 791 -24.73 -17.41 -39.35
C GLU A 791 -25.63 -18.65 -39.40
N LYS A 792 -25.52 -19.57 -38.44
CA LYS A 792 -26.30 -20.81 -38.41
C LYS A 792 -27.65 -20.69 -37.70
N TYR A 793 -27.74 -19.90 -36.62
CA TYR A 793 -28.92 -19.85 -35.74
C TYR A 793 -29.55 -18.46 -35.62
N GLY A 794 -28.91 -17.41 -36.16
CA GLY A 794 -29.32 -16.02 -35.99
C GLY A 794 -29.01 -15.46 -34.60
N ILE A 795 -29.40 -14.20 -34.40
CA ILE A 795 -29.37 -13.52 -33.10
C ILE A 795 -30.78 -13.67 -32.46
N PRO A 796 -30.93 -14.36 -31.32
CA PRO A 796 -32.22 -14.61 -30.69
C PRO A 796 -32.72 -13.39 -29.88
N TYR A 797 -32.98 -12.28 -30.58
CA TYR A 797 -33.40 -11.00 -30.01
C TYR A 797 -34.53 -11.09 -28.98
N ASP A 798 -35.58 -11.88 -29.29
CA ASP A 798 -36.77 -12.01 -28.46
C ASP A 798 -36.56 -12.85 -27.18
N SER A 799 -35.35 -13.35 -26.94
CA SER A 799 -35.05 -14.24 -25.81
C SER A 799 -34.51 -13.53 -24.55
N TRP A 800 -34.23 -12.22 -24.59
CA TRP A 800 -33.51 -11.50 -23.54
C TRP A 800 -34.29 -10.37 -22.86
#